data_AF-A0A832E536-F1
#
_entry.id   AF-A0A832E536-F1
#
_cell.length_a   1.000
_cell.length_b   1.000
_cell.length_c   1.000
_cell.angle_alpha   90.00
_cell.angle_beta   90.00
_cell.angle_gamma   90.00
#
_symmetry.space_group_name_H-M   'P 1'
#
loop_
_entity.id
_entity.type
_entity.pdbx_description
1 polymer ?
#
loop_
_entity_poly.entity_id
_entity_poly.type
_entity_poly.pdbx_seq_one_letter_code
_entity_poly.pdbx_strand_id
1 'polypeptide(L)'
;MKGQILVTTALMIAIVLMTIVISVHEAQMFFLSTRSIVVREVVGAITSDFQRALAATLAVATRGYYNYSRFKDLCGRYGGLGYTEMERHNFTAARLMALSYLHYWREAIMKAYSGYGVQVNFEIEKIDISELLGRRRYIYNLSGGYWYYPSSASVTYARLKLNLTNAGFYGWESPVMAGLFLTLQQKPVAVNSTENTTTIRLNVRVDSGEPYPYLLTKGWIEIYYPEQESGRWTGAWKKAEILDVYYEGIGNYTIKITPAVNVLSDPLTGQEYAPLLVVVSDHRGILVEALTYNRIVFKIKKNTPDTLIYYTEQGQQKSIDRPSQTPHEIYTIDFSSDLRLFWLDMELYKDPTLKIPPLPFMPIKQLRVNVSHDGTVTTLRERPLQVENWTKVKWYDREVWVPHEMPDPTTDIRPYIRLDDRYFATRFVFQVPFPRLDIKEQWVVIWWNDSLDALPKIWGTNIKYLNDPSQNLNDIIVNSNPGLRIELIGLGHTSMRGYVDYGGVAALDLRSLSDEAFGPWNIHSFGDVYCGGDQGLGRFRPYGEWNVLTHYLGKYSWMQAPIRILAILDTSSVASVYDCDIYYRNPTTGYYSTLAILQVINGSRYVPLIMHIHWQANYFDYNYWLYSMMGGGDPEKFAYMTGWKAGSFESGTVRERYYSDPCPSDWGDCSNCYHAGYVAPGLWAAHWNQLMGRGVIGNENFVELLEWSYNNGYIPAFYVTRCDGPTDIQNSLEVKFANGDVNIYADQVNPLLDYWLVMYMFDPPSLDEGWKGLFIYAPMFWKKYAPEIISP
;
A
#
# COMPACT_ATOMS: atom_id res chain seq x y z
N MET A 1 21.80 -39.78 -104.04
CA MET A 1 20.82 -38.74 -103.63
C MET A 1 19.94 -39.12 -102.44
N LYS A 2 19.48 -40.37 -102.24
CA LYS A 2 18.56 -40.72 -101.12
C LYS A 2 19.17 -40.64 -99.70
N GLY A 3 20.48 -40.87 -99.53
CA GLY A 3 21.14 -40.81 -98.21
C GLY A 3 21.46 -39.40 -97.69
N GLN A 4 21.78 -38.45 -98.59
CA GLN A 4 22.04 -37.06 -98.22
C GLN A 4 20.76 -36.35 -97.75
N ILE A 5 19.62 -36.61 -98.39
CA ILE A 5 18.33 -36.03 -97.97
C ILE A 5 17.97 -36.47 -96.55
N LEU A 6 18.19 -37.75 -96.22
CA LEU A 6 17.84 -38.32 -94.91
C LEU A 6 18.68 -37.72 -93.77
N VAL A 7 19.98 -37.47 -94.02
CA VAL A 7 20.87 -36.79 -93.06
C VAL A 7 20.47 -35.34 -92.89
N THR A 8 20.16 -34.61 -93.97
CA THR A 8 19.75 -33.20 -93.87
C THR A 8 18.41 -33.04 -93.16
N THR A 9 17.45 -33.96 -93.37
CA THR A 9 16.17 -33.97 -92.66
C THR A 9 16.34 -34.28 -91.18
N ALA A 10 17.17 -35.27 -90.82
CA ALA A 10 17.49 -35.56 -89.43
C ALA A 10 18.19 -34.39 -88.73
N LEU A 11 19.10 -33.71 -89.43
CA LEU A 11 19.78 -32.51 -88.92
C LEU A 11 18.80 -31.35 -88.71
N MET A 12 17.88 -31.12 -89.65
CA MET A 12 16.82 -30.10 -89.49
C MET A 12 15.89 -30.41 -88.32
N ILE A 13 15.47 -31.67 -88.14
CA ILE A 13 14.64 -32.08 -87.00
C ILE A 13 15.40 -31.87 -85.69
N ALA A 14 16.69 -32.22 -85.63
CA ALA A 14 17.52 -32.02 -84.44
C ALA A 14 17.72 -30.53 -84.11
N ILE A 15 17.91 -29.68 -85.13
CA ILE A 15 18.03 -28.22 -84.96
C ILE A 15 16.70 -27.66 -84.43
N VAL A 16 15.56 -28.02 -85.05
CA VAL A 16 14.23 -27.56 -84.60
C VAL A 16 13.93 -28.02 -83.17
N LEU A 17 14.25 -29.26 -82.82
CA LEU A 17 14.10 -29.77 -81.45
C LEU A 17 14.99 -29.01 -80.46
N MET A 18 16.26 -28.76 -80.80
CA MET A 18 17.13 -27.93 -79.94
C MET A 18 16.61 -26.50 -79.81
N THR A 19 16.10 -25.90 -80.88
CA THR A 19 15.52 -24.55 -80.81
C THR A 19 14.29 -24.52 -79.91
N ILE A 20 13.39 -25.50 -80.03
CA ILE A 20 12.21 -25.62 -79.15
C ILE A 20 12.65 -25.82 -77.69
N VAL A 21 13.62 -26.69 -77.42
CA VAL A 21 14.12 -26.93 -76.06
C VAL A 21 14.78 -25.68 -75.48
N ILE A 22 15.59 -24.95 -76.26
CA ILE A 22 16.21 -23.70 -75.83
C ILE A 22 15.13 -22.63 -75.60
N SER A 23 14.16 -22.48 -76.49
CA SER A 23 13.06 -21.51 -76.30
C SER A 23 12.17 -21.86 -75.11
N VAL A 24 11.90 -23.14 -74.84
CA VAL A 24 11.18 -23.59 -73.65
C VAL A 24 12.00 -23.33 -72.38
N HIS A 25 13.32 -23.58 -72.43
CA HIS A 25 14.20 -23.31 -71.30
C HIS A 25 14.38 -21.81 -71.03
N GLU A 26 14.55 -20.99 -72.07
CA GLU A 26 14.57 -19.53 -71.97
C GLU A 26 13.22 -19.00 -71.49
N ALA A 27 12.09 -19.50 -72.00
CA ALA A 27 10.77 -19.14 -71.50
C ALA A 27 10.58 -19.55 -70.04
N GLN A 28 11.10 -20.71 -69.62
CA GLN A 28 11.04 -21.18 -68.23
C GLN A 28 11.93 -20.34 -67.32
N MET A 29 13.15 -20.00 -67.74
CA MET A 29 14.07 -19.14 -66.99
C MET A 29 13.57 -17.70 -66.91
N PHE A 30 13.00 -17.19 -68.00
CA PHE A 30 12.32 -15.90 -68.05
C PHE A 30 11.08 -15.89 -67.16
N PHE A 31 10.29 -16.97 -67.18
CA PHE A 31 9.12 -17.15 -66.31
C PHE A 31 9.51 -17.22 -64.82
N LEU A 32 10.59 -17.93 -64.48
CA LEU A 32 11.09 -18.02 -63.11
C LEU A 32 11.68 -16.68 -62.62
N SER A 33 12.44 -15.98 -63.47
CA SER A 33 13.05 -14.69 -63.11
C SER A 33 11.98 -13.61 -62.89
N THR A 34 10.98 -13.51 -63.77
CA THR A 34 9.85 -12.58 -63.60
C THR A 34 8.98 -12.92 -62.40
N ARG A 35 8.66 -14.20 -62.13
CA ARG A 35 7.89 -14.59 -60.93
C ARG A 35 8.64 -14.30 -59.64
N SER A 36 9.97 -14.46 -59.62
CA SER A 36 10.78 -14.21 -58.41
C SER A 36 10.67 -12.77 -57.91
N ILE A 37 10.61 -11.80 -58.83
CA ILE A 37 10.48 -10.37 -58.51
C ILE A 37 9.11 -10.10 -57.92
N VAL A 38 8.04 -10.59 -58.57
CA VAL A 38 6.66 -10.42 -58.11
C VAL A 38 6.43 -11.09 -56.76
N VAL A 39 6.92 -12.32 -56.57
CA VAL A 39 6.85 -13.03 -55.28
C VAL A 39 7.59 -12.25 -54.21
N ARG A 40 8.80 -11.76 -54.47
CA ARG A 40 9.57 -10.96 -53.51
C ARG A 40 8.85 -9.68 -53.12
N GLU A 41 8.25 -8.98 -54.08
CA GLU A 41 7.49 -7.76 -53.84
C GLU A 41 6.22 -8.03 -53.03
N VAL A 42 5.45 -9.07 -53.36
CA VAL A 42 4.23 -9.45 -52.63
C VAL A 42 4.57 -9.90 -51.21
N VAL A 43 5.56 -10.79 -51.04
CA VAL A 43 6.03 -11.24 -49.73
C VAL A 43 6.55 -10.07 -48.90
N GLY A 44 7.35 -9.18 -49.50
CA GLY A 44 7.87 -7.99 -48.86
C GLY A 44 6.76 -7.02 -48.44
N ALA A 45 5.76 -6.81 -49.31
CA ALA A 45 4.61 -5.96 -49.02
C ALA A 45 3.77 -6.53 -47.87
N ILE A 46 3.44 -7.82 -47.88
CA ILE A 46 2.68 -8.48 -46.80
C ILE A 46 3.48 -8.47 -45.49
N THR A 47 4.79 -8.74 -45.53
CA THR A 47 5.64 -8.72 -44.34
C THR A 47 5.73 -7.32 -43.73
N SER A 48 5.93 -6.30 -44.57
CA SER A 48 5.94 -4.89 -44.13
C SER A 48 4.57 -4.47 -43.58
N ASP A 49 3.48 -4.88 -44.22
CA ASP A 49 2.13 -4.59 -43.74
C ASP A 49 1.82 -5.26 -42.41
N PHE A 50 2.26 -6.51 -42.23
CA PHE A 50 2.15 -7.22 -40.96
C PHE A 50 2.93 -6.50 -39.85
N GLN A 51 4.16 -6.05 -40.13
CA GLN A 51 4.94 -5.26 -39.17
C GLN A 51 4.23 -3.95 -38.80
N ARG A 52 3.59 -3.28 -39.77
CA ARG A 52 2.75 -2.08 -39.51
C ARG A 52 1.53 -2.41 -38.66
N ALA A 53 0.86 -3.53 -38.92
CA ALA A 53 -0.28 -3.99 -38.12
C ALA A 53 0.12 -4.29 -36.67
N LEU A 54 1.25 -4.97 -36.48
CA LEU A 54 1.84 -5.20 -35.16
C LEU A 54 2.18 -3.88 -34.46
N ALA A 55 2.87 -2.96 -35.13
CA ALA A 55 3.21 -1.66 -34.58
C ALA A 55 1.97 -0.82 -34.21
N ALA A 56 0.92 -0.86 -35.02
CA ALA A 56 -0.32 -0.13 -34.77
C ALA A 56 -1.04 -0.64 -33.51
N THR A 57 -1.15 -1.96 -33.34
CA THR A 57 -1.77 -2.54 -32.13
C THR A 57 -0.94 -2.27 -30.87
N LEU A 58 0.39 -2.33 -30.96
CA LEU A 58 1.28 -1.95 -29.86
C LEU A 58 1.18 -0.46 -29.52
N ALA A 59 1.06 0.42 -30.52
CA ALA A 59 0.85 1.84 -30.31
C ALA A 59 -0.45 2.12 -29.52
N VAL A 60 -1.55 1.44 -29.86
CA VAL A 60 -2.80 1.55 -29.09
C VAL A 60 -2.63 1.05 -27.66
N ALA A 61 -1.99 -0.10 -27.47
CA ALA A 61 -1.75 -0.69 -26.14
C ALA A 61 -0.94 0.25 -25.23
N THR A 62 0.20 0.73 -25.72
CA THR A 62 1.10 1.62 -24.97
C THR A 62 0.46 2.98 -24.67
N ARG A 63 -0.26 3.58 -25.63
CA ARG A 63 -0.96 4.86 -25.42
C ARG A 63 -2.12 4.77 -24.45
N GLY A 64 -2.92 3.71 -24.53
CA GLY A 64 -4.01 3.50 -23.58
C GLY A 64 -3.51 3.15 -22.17
N TYR A 65 -2.35 2.48 -22.06
CA TYR A 65 -1.70 2.24 -20.76
C TYR A 65 -1.16 3.54 -20.15
N TYR A 66 -0.45 4.35 -20.94
CA TYR A 66 0.16 5.59 -20.49
C TYR A 66 -0.88 6.66 -20.11
N ASN A 67 -1.84 6.95 -20.99
CA ASN A 67 -2.88 7.94 -20.72
C ASN A 67 -4.07 7.75 -21.67
N TYR A 68 -5.01 6.89 -21.28
CA TYR A 68 -6.20 6.61 -22.10
C TYR A 68 -6.97 7.88 -22.45
N SER A 69 -7.16 8.80 -21.49
CA SER A 69 -7.93 10.04 -21.68
C SER A 69 -7.30 10.96 -22.73
N ARG A 70 -5.98 11.12 -22.74
CA ARG A 70 -5.23 11.88 -23.77
C ARG A 70 -5.37 11.26 -25.15
N PHE A 71 -5.44 9.93 -25.24
CA PHE A 71 -5.48 9.18 -26.49
C PHE A 71 -6.86 8.56 -26.78
N LYS A 72 -7.93 9.14 -26.22
CA LYS A 72 -9.29 8.61 -26.30
C LYS A 72 -9.77 8.41 -27.73
N ASP A 73 -9.46 9.33 -28.64
CA ASP A 73 -9.86 9.24 -30.05
C ASP A 73 -9.21 8.07 -30.78
N LEU A 74 -7.97 7.73 -30.42
CA LEU A 74 -7.28 6.55 -30.97
C LEU A 74 -7.83 5.28 -30.34
N CYS A 75 -7.86 5.21 -29.02
CA CYS A 75 -8.26 4.01 -28.29
C CYS A 75 -9.74 3.66 -28.54
N GLY A 76 -10.61 4.67 -28.61
CA GLY A 76 -12.04 4.53 -28.84
C GLY A 76 -12.39 3.87 -30.18
N ARG A 77 -11.54 4.01 -31.23
CA ARG A 77 -11.72 3.31 -32.51
C ARG A 77 -11.64 1.79 -32.36
N TYR A 78 -10.98 1.30 -31.32
CA TYR A 78 -10.83 -0.11 -31.00
C TYR A 78 -11.79 -0.56 -29.88
N GLY A 79 -12.72 0.31 -29.45
CA GLY A 79 -13.71 -0.02 -28.42
C GLY A 79 -14.61 -1.20 -28.80
N GLY A 80 -14.99 -1.31 -30.08
CA GLY A 80 -15.74 -2.47 -30.61
C GLY A 80 -14.97 -3.80 -30.60
N LEU A 81 -13.66 -3.75 -30.30
CA LEU A 81 -12.78 -4.91 -30.12
C LEU A 81 -12.47 -5.20 -28.64
N GLY A 82 -13.18 -4.54 -27.71
CA GLY A 82 -13.13 -4.83 -26.27
C GLY A 82 -12.14 -4.00 -25.46
N TYR A 83 -11.46 -3.00 -26.05
CA TYR A 83 -10.55 -2.11 -25.31
C TYR A 83 -11.26 -0.80 -24.93
N THR A 84 -11.57 -0.64 -23.65
CA THR A 84 -12.32 0.52 -23.11
C THR A 84 -11.53 1.22 -22.02
N GLU A 85 -12.03 2.39 -21.57
CA GLU A 85 -11.40 3.15 -20.48
C GLU A 85 -11.30 2.36 -19.16
N MET A 86 -12.24 1.44 -18.91
CA MET A 86 -12.21 0.55 -17.73
C MET A 86 -11.04 -0.44 -17.76
N GLU A 87 -10.48 -0.70 -18.95
CA GLU A 87 -9.33 -1.58 -19.16
C GLU A 87 -8.01 -0.80 -19.24
N ARG A 88 -7.99 0.47 -18.78
CA ARG A 88 -6.74 1.21 -18.60
C ARG A 88 -5.78 0.41 -17.69
N HIS A 89 -4.49 0.57 -17.93
CA HIS A 89 -3.43 -0.20 -17.27
C HIS A 89 -3.58 -1.74 -17.37
N ASN A 90 -4.35 -2.26 -18.34
CA ASN A 90 -4.50 -3.69 -18.59
C ASN A 90 -3.92 -4.10 -19.96
N PHE A 91 -2.64 -4.46 -19.97
CA PHE A 91 -1.96 -4.93 -21.18
C PHE A 91 -2.53 -6.26 -21.71
N THR A 92 -3.16 -7.07 -20.86
CA THR A 92 -3.82 -8.31 -21.29
C THR A 92 -5.07 -8.01 -22.13
N ALA A 93 -5.88 -7.01 -21.74
CA ALA A 93 -7.01 -6.56 -22.57
C ALA A 93 -6.52 -5.98 -23.91
N ALA A 94 -5.44 -5.19 -23.89
CA ALA A 94 -4.83 -4.65 -25.10
C ALA A 94 -4.31 -5.77 -26.04
N ARG A 95 -3.77 -6.86 -25.50
CA ARG A 95 -3.36 -8.04 -26.28
C ARG A 95 -4.53 -8.76 -26.95
N LEU A 96 -5.66 -8.93 -26.27
CA LEU A 96 -6.86 -9.53 -26.85
C LEU A 96 -7.43 -8.68 -28.00
N MET A 97 -7.42 -7.36 -27.83
CA MET A 97 -7.77 -6.42 -28.89
C MET A 97 -6.81 -6.54 -30.08
N ALA A 98 -5.49 -6.62 -29.82
CA ALA A 98 -4.48 -6.77 -30.86
C ALA A 98 -4.68 -8.06 -31.68
N LEU A 99 -4.94 -9.19 -31.02
CA LEU A 99 -5.24 -10.46 -31.70
C LEU A 99 -6.47 -10.36 -32.58
N SER A 100 -7.55 -9.75 -32.07
CA SER A 100 -8.76 -9.51 -32.86
C SER A 100 -8.46 -8.67 -34.11
N TYR A 101 -7.67 -7.60 -33.96
CA TYR A 101 -7.24 -6.77 -35.09
C TYR A 101 -6.39 -7.54 -36.11
N LEU A 102 -5.45 -8.39 -35.67
CA LEU A 102 -4.63 -9.20 -36.56
C LEU A 102 -5.45 -10.25 -37.33
N HIS A 103 -6.55 -10.76 -36.74
CA HIS A 103 -7.49 -11.59 -37.47
C HIS A 103 -8.21 -10.81 -38.59
N TYR A 104 -8.69 -9.60 -38.32
CA TYR A 104 -9.27 -8.75 -39.36
C TYR A 104 -8.25 -8.41 -40.46
N TRP A 105 -7.02 -8.09 -40.08
CA TRP A 105 -5.92 -7.86 -41.02
C TRP A 105 -5.67 -9.08 -41.92
N ARG A 106 -5.65 -10.28 -41.35
CA ARG A 106 -5.45 -11.54 -42.09
C ARG A 106 -6.50 -11.71 -43.19
N GLU A 107 -7.78 -11.53 -42.85
CA GLU A 107 -8.88 -11.63 -43.81
C GLU A 107 -8.76 -10.55 -44.91
N ALA A 108 -8.36 -9.34 -44.55
CA ALA A 108 -8.14 -8.24 -45.50
C ALA A 108 -7.01 -8.56 -46.49
N ILE A 109 -5.89 -9.12 -46.03
CA ILE A 109 -4.77 -9.53 -46.88
C ILE A 109 -5.16 -10.67 -47.82
N MET A 110 -5.86 -11.69 -47.31
CA MET A 110 -6.36 -12.79 -48.14
C MET A 110 -7.26 -12.29 -49.27
N LYS A 111 -8.10 -11.29 -48.99
CA LYS A 111 -8.96 -10.65 -49.99
C LYS A 111 -8.16 -9.79 -50.99
N ALA A 112 -7.28 -8.93 -50.49
CA ALA A 112 -6.50 -7.99 -51.29
C ALA A 112 -5.56 -8.68 -52.29
N TYR A 113 -4.97 -9.82 -51.89
CA TYR A 113 -4.03 -10.57 -52.72
C TYR A 113 -4.62 -11.89 -53.25
N SER A 114 -5.95 -12.07 -53.21
CA SER A 114 -6.63 -13.31 -53.62
C SER A 114 -6.18 -13.88 -54.97
N GLY A 115 -5.85 -13.02 -55.95
CA GLY A 115 -5.32 -13.42 -57.26
C GLY A 115 -4.03 -14.26 -57.21
N TYR A 116 -3.20 -14.10 -56.16
CA TYR A 116 -1.98 -14.87 -55.94
C TYR A 116 -2.20 -16.16 -55.12
N GLY A 117 -3.44 -16.47 -54.76
CA GLY A 117 -3.77 -17.64 -53.93
C GLY A 117 -3.12 -17.56 -52.56
N VAL A 118 -3.16 -16.37 -51.93
CA VAL A 118 -2.51 -16.10 -50.64
C VAL A 118 -3.14 -16.92 -49.53
N GLN A 119 -2.31 -17.66 -48.81
CA GLN A 119 -2.62 -18.21 -47.50
C GLN A 119 -1.68 -17.57 -46.50
N VAL A 120 -2.24 -16.79 -45.58
CA VAL A 120 -1.47 -16.09 -44.56
C VAL A 120 -1.91 -16.55 -43.18
N ASN A 121 -0.94 -16.79 -42.31
CA ASN A 121 -1.16 -17.09 -40.91
C ASN A 121 -0.06 -16.43 -40.07
N PHE A 122 -0.22 -16.40 -38.76
CA PHE A 122 0.83 -15.98 -37.85
C PHE A 122 0.88 -16.89 -36.61
N GLU A 123 2.07 -17.06 -36.07
CA GLU A 123 2.30 -17.81 -34.85
C GLU A 123 2.89 -16.92 -33.77
N ILE A 124 2.33 -17.04 -32.56
CA ILE A 124 2.78 -16.30 -31.39
C ILE A 124 3.89 -17.11 -30.73
N GLU A 125 5.07 -16.52 -30.70
CA GLU A 125 6.27 -17.15 -30.16
C GLU A 125 6.81 -16.38 -28.96
N LYS A 126 7.71 -17.02 -28.22
CA LYS A 126 8.46 -16.39 -27.15
C LYS A 126 9.80 -15.88 -27.68
N ILE A 127 10.13 -14.61 -27.40
CA ILE A 127 11.44 -14.03 -27.73
C ILE A 127 12.11 -13.50 -26.46
N ASP A 128 13.43 -13.67 -26.38
CA ASP A 128 14.27 -13.11 -25.32
C ASP A 128 14.76 -11.72 -25.74
N ILE A 129 14.49 -10.70 -24.92
CA ILE A 129 14.93 -9.31 -25.15
C ILE A 129 15.91 -8.84 -24.07
N SER A 130 16.51 -9.78 -23.33
CA SER A 130 17.30 -9.49 -22.14
C SER A 130 18.55 -8.67 -22.45
N GLU A 131 19.19 -8.91 -23.60
CA GLU A 131 20.36 -8.15 -24.04
C GLU A 131 20.04 -6.67 -24.27
N LEU A 132 18.85 -6.37 -24.81
CA LEU A 132 18.42 -4.99 -25.07
C LEU A 132 18.09 -4.21 -23.80
N LEU A 133 17.69 -4.92 -22.73
CA LEU A 133 17.28 -4.32 -21.45
C LEU A 133 18.33 -4.45 -20.33
N GLY A 134 19.42 -5.17 -20.56
CA GLY A 134 20.43 -5.50 -19.56
C GLY A 134 19.91 -6.36 -18.39
N ARG A 135 18.74 -6.99 -18.54
CA ARG A 135 18.10 -7.81 -17.50
C ARG A 135 17.16 -8.84 -18.12
N ARG A 136 16.96 -9.98 -17.44
CA ARG A 136 16.14 -11.09 -17.95
C ARG A 136 14.71 -10.68 -18.26
N ARG A 137 14.31 -10.62 -19.53
CA ARG A 137 12.95 -10.27 -19.98
C ARG A 137 12.59 -10.99 -21.26
N TYR A 138 11.32 -11.37 -21.37
CA TYR A 138 10.80 -12.15 -22.49
C TYR A 138 9.51 -11.53 -23.01
N ILE A 139 9.28 -11.53 -24.31
CA ILE A 139 7.95 -11.26 -24.85
C ILE A 139 7.25 -12.60 -25.05
N TYR A 140 6.04 -12.68 -24.52
CA TYR A 140 5.15 -13.83 -24.64
C TYR A 140 3.74 -13.29 -24.94
N ASN A 141 2.89 -14.10 -25.56
CA ASN A 141 1.50 -13.73 -25.88
C ASN A 141 1.36 -12.48 -26.75
N LEU A 142 2.18 -12.35 -27.82
CA LEU A 142 2.18 -11.28 -28.83
C LEU A 142 2.92 -10.01 -28.41
N SER A 143 2.57 -9.36 -27.29
CA SER A 143 3.19 -8.10 -26.89
C SER A 143 3.46 -7.97 -25.40
N GLY A 144 4.42 -7.11 -25.04
CA GLY A 144 4.78 -6.83 -23.66
C GLY A 144 5.42 -5.45 -23.50
N GLY A 145 5.24 -4.87 -22.32
CA GLY A 145 5.86 -3.63 -21.90
C GLY A 145 6.64 -3.79 -20.61
N TYR A 146 7.82 -3.18 -20.55
CA TYR A 146 8.74 -3.17 -19.42
C TYR A 146 9.16 -1.73 -19.15
N TRP A 147 8.44 -1.02 -18.27
CA TRP A 147 8.57 0.43 -18.06
C TRP A 147 9.13 0.76 -16.67
N TYR A 148 9.35 2.05 -16.43
CA TYR A 148 9.72 2.62 -15.13
C TYR A 148 11.11 2.21 -14.63
N TYR A 149 11.95 1.62 -15.47
CA TYR A 149 13.36 1.33 -15.16
C TYR A 149 14.26 2.17 -16.07
N PRO A 150 15.54 2.39 -15.72
CA PRO A 150 16.48 3.14 -16.56
C PRO A 150 16.59 2.59 -17.97
N SER A 151 16.45 1.28 -18.15
CA SER A 151 16.25 0.67 -19.46
C SER A 151 14.82 0.13 -19.54
N SER A 152 14.05 0.58 -20.52
CA SER A 152 12.63 0.26 -20.68
C SER A 152 12.28 -0.03 -22.14
N ALA A 153 11.22 -0.80 -22.37
CA ALA A 153 10.81 -1.19 -23.72
C ALA A 153 9.30 -1.45 -23.85
N SER A 154 8.82 -1.34 -25.08
CA SER A 154 7.51 -1.78 -25.54
C SER A 154 7.72 -2.58 -26.81
N VAL A 155 7.29 -3.85 -26.83
CA VAL A 155 7.63 -4.78 -27.90
C VAL A 155 6.44 -5.65 -28.25
N THR A 156 6.29 -5.95 -29.53
CA THR A 156 5.39 -6.98 -30.06
C THR A 156 6.15 -7.86 -31.04
N TYR A 157 5.82 -9.15 -31.05
CA TYR A 157 6.52 -10.16 -31.83
C TYR A 157 5.56 -11.28 -32.26
N ALA A 158 5.64 -11.64 -33.53
CA ALA A 158 4.97 -12.81 -34.09
C ALA A 158 5.72 -13.32 -35.32
N ARG A 159 5.61 -14.62 -35.59
CA ARG A 159 6.14 -15.23 -36.81
C ARG A 159 5.07 -15.24 -37.88
N LEU A 160 5.29 -14.51 -38.97
CA LEU A 160 4.43 -14.53 -40.15
C LEU A 160 4.66 -15.82 -40.94
N LYS A 161 3.59 -16.46 -41.39
CA LYS A 161 3.61 -17.62 -42.30
C LYS A 161 2.82 -17.31 -43.57
N LEU A 162 3.42 -17.54 -44.73
CA LEU A 162 2.86 -17.14 -46.01
C LEU A 162 3.07 -18.20 -47.08
N ASN A 163 2.01 -18.51 -47.82
CA ASN A 163 2.05 -19.23 -49.08
C ASN A 163 1.39 -18.37 -50.17
N LEU A 164 1.93 -18.41 -51.38
CA LEU A 164 1.34 -17.86 -52.60
C LEU A 164 1.09 -19.01 -53.56
N THR A 165 -0.04 -19.70 -53.38
CA THR A 165 -0.30 -20.99 -54.04
C THR A 165 -0.38 -20.87 -55.57
N ASN A 166 -1.01 -19.81 -56.08
CA ASN A 166 -1.06 -19.54 -57.52
C ASN A 166 0.30 -19.06 -58.08
N ALA A 167 1.26 -18.70 -57.22
CA ALA A 167 2.63 -18.38 -57.61
C ALA A 167 3.60 -19.57 -57.44
N GLY A 168 3.15 -20.70 -56.88
CA GLY A 168 3.99 -21.87 -56.61
C GLY A 168 4.98 -21.68 -55.45
N PHE A 169 4.75 -20.70 -54.56
CA PHE A 169 5.64 -20.36 -53.45
C PHE A 169 5.01 -20.76 -52.12
N TYR A 170 5.73 -21.57 -51.32
CA TYR A 170 5.20 -22.19 -50.11
C TYR A 170 6.24 -22.17 -48.99
N GLY A 171 5.77 -22.17 -47.73
CA GLY A 171 6.59 -22.35 -46.55
C GLY A 171 7.41 -21.13 -46.15
N TRP A 172 7.02 -19.92 -46.55
CA TRP A 172 7.71 -18.71 -46.09
C TRP A 172 7.36 -18.43 -44.64
N GLU A 173 8.39 -18.33 -43.82
CA GLU A 173 8.29 -17.90 -42.44
C GLU A 173 9.17 -16.68 -42.22
N SER A 174 8.65 -15.67 -41.54
CA SER A 174 9.41 -14.47 -41.19
C SER A 174 9.16 -14.07 -39.74
N PRO A 175 10.20 -14.01 -38.88
CA PRO A 175 10.07 -13.43 -37.55
C PRO A 175 9.88 -11.91 -37.68
N VAL A 176 8.74 -11.40 -37.21
CA VAL A 176 8.43 -9.97 -37.31
C VAL A 176 8.31 -9.38 -35.92
N MET A 177 9.18 -8.40 -35.64
CA MET A 177 9.22 -7.66 -34.39
C MET A 177 8.94 -6.18 -34.67
N ALA A 178 8.12 -5.58 -33.85
CA ALA A 178 8.00 -4.14 -33.76
C ALA A 178 8.20 -3.72 -32.31
N GLY A 179 9.10 -2.76 -32.07
CA GLY A 179 9.38 -2.33 -30.71
C GLY A 179 10.05 -0.98 -30.62
N LEU A 180 10.02 -0.42 -29.41
CA LEU A 180 10.71 0.79 -29.02
C LEU A 180 11.44 0.50 -27.70
N PHE A 181 12.68 0.97 -27.61
CA PHE A 181 13.56 0.78 -26.46
C PHE A 181 14.14 2.14 -26.06
N LEU A 182 14.13 2.41 -24.77
CA LEU A 182 14.69 3.61 -24.17
C LEU A 182 15.67 3.19 -23.08
N THR A 183 16.90 3.67 -23.16
CA THR A 183 17.89 3.53 -22.08
C THR A 183 18.37 4.89 -21.65
N LEU A 184 18.10 5.25 -20.39
CA LEU A 184 18.59 6.45 -19.74
C LEU A 184 19.98 6.18 -19.17
N GLN A 185 20.97 6.95 -19.61
CA GLN A 185 22.32 6.85 -19.08
C GLN A 185 22.38 7.63 -17.76
N GLN A 186 22.79 6.95 -16.70
CA GLN A 186 22.95 7.57 -15.38
C GLN A 186 24.16 8.53 -15.32
N LYS A 187 25.07 8.47 -16.30
CA LYS A 187 26.17 9.42 -16.46
C LYS A 187 26.38 9.79 -17.95
N PRO A 188 26.77 11.04 -18.25
CA PRO A 188 26.82 12.19 -17.34
C PRO A 188 25.41 12.74 -17.08
N VAL A 189 25.07 12.95 -15.81
CA VAL A 189 23.98 13.85 -15.39
C VAL A 189 24.66 15.14 -14.95
N ALA A 190 24.44 16.23 -15.68
CA ALA A 190 25.04 17.53 -15.37
C ALA A 190 23.95 18.50 -14.91
N VAL A 191 24.07 19.00 -13.69
CA VAL A 191 23.11 19.96 -13.11
C VAL A 191 23.84 21.29 -12.91
N ASN A 192 23.28 22.36 -13.46
CA ASN A 192 23.76 23.71 -13.26
C ASN A 192 22.69 24.50 -12.52
N SER A 193 22.85 24.62 -11.19
CA SER A 193 21.90 25.34 -10.33
C SER A 193 21.85 26.84 -10.63
N THR A 194 22.93 27.43 -11.14
CA THR A 194 22.99 28.86 -11.49
C THR A 194 22.18 29.15 -12.75
N GLU A 195 22.30 28.29 -13.77
CA GLU A 195 21.49 28.38 -15.00
C GLU A 195 20.09 27.76 -14.84
N ASN A 196 19.82 27.10 -13.70
CA ASN A 196 18.63 26.31 -13.46
C ASN A 196 18.39 25.23 -14.55
N THR A 197 19.44 24.48 -14.92
CA THR A 197 19.34 23.46 -15.97
C THR A 197 19.85 22.09 -15.56
N THR A 198 19.27 21.05 -16.17
CA THR A 198 19.68 19.65 -16.04
C THR A 198 19.98 19.09 -17.44
N THR A 199 21.07 18.36 -17.59
CA THR A 199 21.42 17.66 -18.83
C THR A 199 21.46 16.17 -18.57
N ILE A 200 20.75 15.41 -19.41
CA ILE A 200 20.72 13.95 -19.39
C ILE A 200 21.08 13.36 -20.74
N ARG A 201 21.48 12.10 -20.74
CA ARG A 201 21.78 11.34 -21.95
C ARG A 201 20.91 10.10 -22.03
N LEU A 202 20.41 9.80 -23.23
CA LEU A 202 19.55 8.64 -23.48
C LEU A 202 19.89 7.97 -24.81
N ASN A 203 19.50 6.70 -24.93
CA ASN A 203 19.60 5.91 -26.15
C ASN A 203 18.21 5.42 -26.57
N VAL A 204 17.81 5.68 -27.81
CA VAL A 204 16.54 5.23 -28.39
C VAL A 204 16.80 4.27 -29.53
N ARG A 205 16.17 3.09 -29.46
CA ARG A 205 16.26 2.05 -30.49
C ARG A 205 14.88 1.54 -30.86
N VAL A 206 14.75 1.01 -32.07
CA VAL A 206 13.53 0.40 -32.59
C VAL A 206 13.78 -1.05 -33.00
N ASP A 207 12.71 -1.84 -32.96
CA ASP A 207 12.63 -3.19 -33.51
C ASP A 207 13.75 -4.10 -32.97
N SER A 208 14.65 -4.60 -33.81
CA SER A 208 15.73 -5.50 -33.41
C SER A 208 16.96 -4.76 -32.83
N GLY A 209 16.73 -3.62 -32.17
CA GLY A 209 17.79 -2.80 -31.57
C GLY A 209 18.44 -1.78 -32.53
N GLU A 210 17.76 -1.45 -33.62
CA GLU A 210 18.25 -0.47 -34.60
C GLU A 210 18.23 0.95 -34.00
N PRO A 211 19.26 1.78 -34.22
CA PRO A 211 19.26 3.18 -33.82
C PRO A 211 18.07 3.97 -34.37
N TYR A 212 17.40 4.76 -33.53
CA TYR A 212 16.32 5.64 -33.98
C TYR A 212 16.80 7.10 -34.04
N PRO A 213 17.13 7.65 -35.23
CA PRO A 213 17.61 9.03 -35.37
C PRO A 213 16.50 10.08 -35.47
N TYR A 214 15.24 9.67 -35.60
CA TYR A 214 14.11 10.54 -35.95
C TYR A 214 13.26 10.97 -34.75
N LEU A 215 13.81 10.96 -33.54
CA LEU A 215 13.07 11.30 -32.31
C LEU A 215 12.39 12.66 -32.36
N LEU A 216 13.05 13.68 -32.94
CA LEU A 216 12.51 15.05 -32.99
C LEU A 216 11.72 15.36 -34.26
N THR A 217 11.99 14.65 -35.36
CA THR A 217 11.41 14.97 -36.67
C THR A 217 10.15 14.17 -36.96
N LYS A 218 10.03 12.96 -36.39
CA LYS A 218 8.88 12.07 -36.60
C LYS A 218 8.33 11.48 -35.30
N GLY A 219 9.15 11.38 -34.25
CA GLY A 219 8.73 10.98 -32.91
C GLY A 219 8.43 12.19 -32.03
N TRP A 220 8.45 11.96 -30.72
CA TRP A 220 8.52 13.03 -29.72
C TRP A 220 9.11 12.51 -28.41
N ILE A 221 9.50 13.45 -27.55
CA ILE A 221 9.96 13.17 -26.18
C ILE A 221 9.29 14.14 -25.20
N GLU A 222 8.95 13.63 -24.02
CA GLU A 222 8.54 14.40 -22.85
C GLU A 222 9.40 14.00 -21.66
N ILE A 223 9.86 14.98 -20.88
CA ILE A 223 10.60 14.74 -19.64
C ILE A 223 9.82 15.39 -18.52
N TYR A 224 9.66 14.67 -17.43
CA TYR A 224 8.96 15.11 -16.23
C TYR A 224 9.93 15.11 -15.05
N TYR A 225 9.80 16.13 -14.22
CA TYR A 225 10.55 16.29 -12.98
C TYR A 225 9.59 16.36 -11.80
N PRO A 226 10.05 15.97 -10.60
CA PRO A 226 9.25 16.09 -9.41
C PRO A 226 9.07 17.56 -9.02
N GLU A 227 7.82 18.04 -8.95
CA GLU A 227 7.50 19.32 -8.33
C GLU A 227 7.87 19.33 -6.83
N GLN A 228 8.55 20.39 -6.42
CA GLN A 228 8.83 20.66 -5.03
C GLN A 228 8.28 22.03 -4.62
N GLU A 229 7.66 22.11 -3.46
CA GLU A 229 7.22 23.33 -2.81
C GLU A 229 7.97 23.49 -1.48
N SER A 230 8.64 24.62 -1.28
CA SER A 230 9.47 24.85 -0.08
C SER A 230 10.47 23.70 0.22
N GLY A 231 11.05 23.11 -0.84
CA GLY A 231 11.98 21.98 -0.75
C GLY A 231 11.34 20.63 -0.39
N ARG A 232 10.00 20.53 -0.42
CA ARG A 232 9.25 19.30 -0.16
C ARG A 232 8.57 18.79 -1.42
N TRP A 233 8.57 17.47 -1.61
CA TRP A 233 7.84 16.81 -2.69
C TRP A 233 6.34 17.04 -2.56
N THR A 234 5.69 17.55 -3.61
CA THR A 234 4.24 17.83 -3.61
C THR A 234 3.40 16.61 -4.02
N GLY A 235 4.03 15.53 -4.48
CA GLY A 235 3.34 14.40 -5.09
C GLY A 235 3.21 14.49 -6.61
N ALA A 236 3.41 15.67 -7.22
CA ALA A 236 3.09 15.90 -8.63
C ALA A 236 4.33 15.89 -9.53
N TRP A 237 4.24 15.22 -10.68
CA TRP A 237 5.26 15.26 -11.73
C TRP A 237 4.91 16.34 -12.76
N LYS A 238 5.78 17.33 -12.94
CA LYS A 238 5.60 18.42 -13.91
C LYS A 238 6.44 18.19 -15.16
N LYS A 239 5.88 18.56 -16.31
CA LYS A 239 6.59 18.51 -17.58
C LYS A 239 7.69 19.57 -17.58
N ALA A 240 8.93 19.16 -17.86
CA ALA A 240 10.08 20.04 -18.03
C ALA A 240 10.02 20.76 -19.38
N GLU A 241 10.61 21.95 -19.44
CA GLU A 241 10.87 22.62 -20.71
C GLU A 241 12.19 22.11 -21.28
N ILE A 242 12.14 21.61 -22.51
CA ILE A 242 13.31 21.13 -23.24
C ILE A 242 13.95 22.33 -23.95
N LEU A 243 15.17 22.67 -23.55
CA LEU A 243 15.91 23.80 -24.08
C LEU A 243 16.73 23.42 -25.32
N ASP A 244 17.34 22.23 -25.28
CA ASP A 244 18.16 21.73 -26.38
C ASP A 244 18.14 20.21 -26.45
N VAL A 245 18.25 19.68 -27.67
CA VAL A 245 18.38 18.25 -27.95
C VAL A 245 19.43 18.04 -29.03
N TYR A 246 20.52 17.39 -28.64
CA TYR A 246 21.62 17.06 -29.53
C TYR A 246 21.62 15.56 -29.87
N TYR A 247 21.61 15.22 -31.15
CA TYR A 247 21.76 13.84 -31.61
C TYR A 247 23.23 13.49 -31.82
N GLU A 248 23.74 12.56 -31.02
CA GLU A 248 25.16 12.17 -31.01
C GLU A 248 25.47 11.00 -31.96
N GLY A 249 24.44 10.45 -32.64
CA GLY A 249 24.58 9.26 -33.46
C GLY A 249 24.26 7.96 -32.73
N ILE A 250 23.97 6.91 -33.50
CA ILE A 250 23.68 5.55 -33.00
C ILE A 250 22.52 5.54 -31.96
N GLY A 251 21.53 6.42 -32.18
CA GLY A 251 20.36 6.51 -31.30
C GLY A 251 20.63 7.24 -29.97
N ASN A 252 21.84 7.79 -29.76
CA ASN A 252 22.16 8.56 -28.57
C ASN A 252 21.71 10.02 -28.71
N TYR A 253 21.11 10.54 -27.65
CA TYR A 253 20.68 11.92 -27.52
C TYR A 253 21.16 12.50 -26.21
N THR A 254 21.61 13.76 -26.25
CA THR A 254 21.86 14.58 -25.07
C THR A 254 20.81 15.68 -25.02
N ILE A 255 20.16 15.82 -23.87
CA ILE A 255 18.97 16.68 -23.70
C ILE A 255 19.19 17.61 -22.53
N LYS A 256 19.07 18.92 -22.78
CA LYS A 256 19.13 19.97 -21.77
C LYS A 256 17.72 20.45 -21.46
N ILE A 257 17.35 20.44 -20.19
CA ILE A 257 16.03 20.86 -19.69
C ILE A 257 16.16 21.95 -18.62
N THR A 258 15.06 22.66 -18.37
CA THR A 258 14.83 23.47 -17.17
C THR A 258 13.56 22.95 -16.45
N PRO A 259 13.56 22.82 -15.11
CA PRO A 259 14.54 23.35 -14.14
C PRO A 259 15.75 22.43 -13.84
N ALA A 260 16.65 22.91 -12.97
CA ALA A 260 17.67 22.10 -12.33
C ALA A 260 17.02 21.11 -11.34
N VAL A 261 17.39 19.84 -11.44
CA VAL A 261 16.88 18.76 -10.58
C VAL A 261 18.03 18.19 -9.76
N ASN A 262 17.87 18.13 -8.44
CA ASN A 262 18.93 17.66 -7.53
C ASN A 262 19.35 16.22 -7.84
N VAL A 263 20.67 16.00 -7.87
CA VAL A 263 21.25 14.66 -8.03
C VAL A 263 21.15 13.89 -6.72
N LEU A 264 20.73 12.64 -6.81
CA LEU A 264 20.65 11.66 -5.73
C LEU A 264 21.62 10.51 -6.02
N SER A 265 21.98 9.73 -4.99
CA SER A 265 22.78 8.52 -5.14
C SER A 265 21.99 7.32 -4.64
N ASP A 266 21.99 6.22 -5.40
CA ASP A 266 21.41 4.94 -4.97
C ASP A 266 22.32 4.30 -3.91
N PRO A 267 21.87 4.17 -2.64
CA PRO A 267 22.70 3.65 -1.56
C PRO A 267 23.18 2.21 -1.76
N LEU A 268 22.51 1.42 -2.61
CA LEU A 268 22.89 0.03 -2.87
C LEU A 268 23.92 -0.13 -3.99
N THR A 269 24.01 0.84 -4.91
CA THR A 269 24.87 0.75 -6.10
C THR A 269 25.91 1.87 -6.19
N GLY A 270 25.74 2.94 -5.42
CA GLY A 270 26.54 4.17 -5.49
C GLY A 270 26.32 4.99 -6.78
N GLN A 271 25.34 4.61 -7.60
CA GLN A 271 25.07 5.29 -8.87
C GLN A 271 24.31 6.59 -8.63
N GLU A 272 24.80 7.67 -9.24
CA GLU A 272 24.17 8.99 -9.19
C GLU A 272 23.12 9.14 -10.30
N TYR A 273 22.03 9.84 -10.00
CA TYR A 273 20.96 10.15 -10.95
C TYR A 273 20.18 11.40 -10.55
N ALA A 274 19.61 12.12 -11.52
CA ALA A 274 18.55 13.10 -11.26
C ALA A 274 17.19 12.40 -11.41
N PRO A 275 16.27 12.45 -10.42
CA PRO A 275 14.97 11.78 -10.50
C PRO A 275 14.11 12.39 -11.61
N LEU A 276 14.03 11.69 -12.74
CA LEU A 276 13.33 12.12 -13.95
C LEU A 276 12.55 10.96 -14.53
N LEU A 277 11.38 11.29 -15.09
CA LEU A 277 10.53 10.38 -15.84
C LEU A 277 10.54 10.81 -17.30
N VAL A 278 10.93 9.91 -18.19
CA VAL A 278 11.15 10.18 -19.61
C VAL A 278 10.22 9.32 -20.44
N VAL A 279 9.44 9.97 -21.30
CA VAL A 279 8.50 9.32 -22.22
C VAL A 279 8.94 9.61 -23.64
N VAL A 280 9.08 8.56 -24.44
CA VAL A 280 9.42 8.68 -25.87
C VAL A 280 8.36 8.02 -26.74
N SER A 281 8.09 8.63 -27.89
CA SER A 281 7.29 8.04 -28.97
C SER A 281 8.10 7.96 -30.24
N ASP A 282 7.96 6.86 -30.96
CA ASP A 282 8.43 6.77 -32.34
C ASP A 282 7.38 7.29 -33.34
N HIS A 283 7.76 7.28 -34.62
CA HIS A 283 6.91 7.68 -35.75
C HIS A 283 5.68 6.79 -35.99
N ARG A 284 5.65 5.58 -35.42
CA ARG A 284 4.53 4.63 -35.50
C ARG A 284 3.54 4.86 -34.37
N GLY A 285 3.98 5.57 -33.33
CA GLY A 285 3.18 5.93 -32.16
C GLY A 285 3.33 4.98 -30.98
N ILE A 286 4.31 4.07 -31.02
CA ILE A 286 4.65 3.21 -29.88
C ILE A 286 5.28 4.09 -28.80
N LEU A 287 4.82 3.94 -27.54
CA LEU A 287 5.38 4.67 -26.40
C LEU A 287 6.25 3.77 -25.52
N VAL A 288 7.25 4.37 -24.88
CA VAL A 288 8.01 3.80 -23.76
C VAL A 288 8.20 4.86 -22.70
N GLU A 289 8.05 4.45 -21.44
CA GLU A 289 8.28 5.27 -20.25
C GLU A 289 9.42 4.68 -19.41
N ALA A 290 10.38 5.52 -19.03
CA ALA A 290 11.54 5.14 -18.23
C ALA A 290 11.76 6.13 -17.08
N LEU A 291 12.29 5.62 -15.97
CA LEU A 291 12.76 6.42 -14.84
C LEU A 291 14.27 6.31 -14.74
N THR A 292 14.93 7.36 -14.27
CA THR A 292 16.39 7.36 -14.05
C THR A 292 16.83 6.49 -12.86
N TYR A 293 15.88 6.00 -12.07
CA TYR A 293 16.06 5.13 -10.89
C TYR A 293 14.96 4.06 -10.87
N ASN A 294 15.11 3.04 -10.03
CA ASN A 294 14.18 1.90 -9.97
C ASN A 294 13.75 1.48 -8.56
N ARG A 295 14.15 2.25 -7.54
CA ARG A 295 13.87 1.95 -6.13
C ARG A 295 14.07 3.18 -5.23
N ILE A 296 13.47 3.11 -4.05
CA ILE A 296 13.72 3.97 -2.89
C ILE A 296 14.36 3.11 -1.81
N VAL A 297 15.43 3.60 -1.17
CA VAL A 297 16.17 2.87 -0.13
C VAL A 297 16.38 3.77 1.09
N PHE A 298 16.07 3.26 2.27
CA PHE A 298 16.35 3.88 3.55
C PHE A 298 16.49 2.80 4.62
N LYS A 299 16.90 3.19 5.84
CA LYS A 299 16.87 2.33 7.01
C LYS A 299 15.88 2.84 8.03
N ILE A 300 15.31 1.92 8.80
CA ILE A 300 14.57 2.22 10.03
C ILE A 300 15.44 1.81 11.21
N LYS A 301 15.66 2.75 12.11
CA LYS A 301 16.39 2.53 13.36
C LYS A 301 15.39 2.50 14.52
N LYS A 302 15.44 1.43 15.33
CA LYS A 302 14.65 1.37 16.56
C LYS A 302 15.32 2.18 17.68
N ASN A 303 14.51 2.83 18.49
CA ASN A 303 14.97 3.65 19.61
C ASN A 303 14.58 3.09 20.98
N THR A 304 13.90 1.94 21.03
CA THR A 304 13.58 1.26 22.28
C THR A 304 14.88 0.94 23.04
N PRO A 305 14.96 1.24 24.34
CA PRO A 305 16.15 0.96 25.13
C PRO A 305 16.32 -0.55 25.34
N ASP A 306 17.54 -0.97 25.69
CA ASP A 306 17.86 -2.36 26.00
C ASP A 306 17.53 -2.72 27.46
N THR A 307 17.62 -1.73 28.36
CA THR A 307 17.29 -1.84 29.77
C THR A 307 16.19 -0.84 30.11
N LEU A 308 15.16 -1.30 30.81
CA LEU A 308 14.02 -0.52 31.26
C LEU A 308 14.13 -0.19 32.74
N ILE A 309 13.75 1.02 33.13
CA ILE A 309 13.79 1.50 34.51
C ILE A 309 12.36 1.65 35.03
N TYR A 310 12.12 1.21 36.27
CA TYR A 310 10.86 1.40 36.99
C TYR A 310 11.14 1.61 38.48
N TYR A 311 10.15 2.11 39.22
CA TYR A 311 10.22 2.24 40.67
C TYR A 311 9.30 1.22 41.34
N THR A 312 9.72 0.75 42.50
CA THR A 312 8.86 -0.04 43.42
C THR A 312 8.02 0.90 44.28
N GLU A 313 6.96 0.40 44.90
CA GLU A 313 6.13 1.20 45.83
C GLU A 313 6.92 1.78 47.01
N GLN A 314 8.05 1.19 47.37
CA GLN A 314 8.97 1.71 48.40
C GLN A 314 9.90 2.81 47.86
N GLY A 315 9.72 3.27 46.62
CA GLY A 315 10.55 4.29 45.98
C GLY A 315 11.92 3.79 45.51
N GLN A 316 12.18 2.47 45.54
CA GLN A 316 13.45 1.93 45.04
C GLN A 316 13.44 1.83 43.52
N GLN A 317 14.43 2.44 42.87
CA GLN A 317 14.68 2.26 41.44
C GLN A 317 15.15 0.83 41.15
N LYS A 318 14.55 0.20 40.14
CA LYS A 318 14.89 -1.12 39.64
C LYS A 318 15.06 -1.07 38.12
N SER A 319 15.72 -2.06 37.57
CA SER A 319 15.92 -2.21 36.13
C SER A 319 15.53 -3.60 35.64
N ILE A 320 15.08 -3.70 34.40
CA ILE A 320 14.78 -4.95 33.69
C ILE A 320 15.51 -4.91 32.35
N ASP A 321 16.38 -5.88 32.11
CA ASP A 321 16.98 -6.07 30.80
C ASP A 321 15.99 -6.76 29.87
N ARG A 322 15.85 -6.25 28.65
CA ARG A 322 15.02 -6.88 27.62
C ARG A 322 15.69 -8.18 27.16
N PRO A 323 14.89 -9.20 26.81
CA PRO A 323 15.42 -10.46 26.31
C PRO A 323 16.21 -10.28 25.01
N SER A 324 17.19 -11.15 24.76
CA SER A 324 17.96 -11.14 23.51
C SER A 324 17.09 -11.40 22.28
N GLN A 325 15.98 -12.13 22.45
CA GLN A 325 14.95 -12.37 21.44
C GLN A 325 13.75 -11.45 21.71
N THR A 326 13.35 -10.68 20.70
CA THR A 326 12.23 -9.74 20.73
C THR A 326 11.30 -9.97 19.54
N PRO A 327 10.76 -11.19 19.35
CA PRO A 327 10.01 -11.57 18.14
C PRO A 327 8.74 -10.74 17.91
N HIS A 328 8.22 -10.08 18.95
CA HIS A 328 7.00 -9.26 18.89
C HIS A 328 7.28 -7.76 18.73
N GLU A 329 8.55 -7.36 18.60
CA GLU A 329 8.92 -6.00 18.27
C GLU A 329 8.78 -5.78 16.75
N ILE A 330 7.57 -5.41 16.32
CA ILE A 330 7.20 -5.24 14.92
C ILE A 330 6.52 -3.89 14.74
N TYR A 331 7.11 -3.01 13.94
CA TYR A 331 6.54 -1.72 13.58
C TYR A 331 5.73 -1.85 12.28
N THR A 332 4.49 -1.36 12.26
CA THR A 332 3.65 -1.29 11.04
C THR A 332 3.74 0.12 10.47
N ILE A 333 4.66 0.32 9.52
CA ILE A 333 5.06 1.64 9.02
C ILE A 333 4.18 2.05 7.85
N ASP A 334 3.72 3.29 7.87
CA ASP A 334 2.97 3.90 6.79
C ASP A 334 3.88 4.84 6.00
N PHE A 335 4.21 4.52 4.75
CA PHE A 335 4.92 5.42 3.83
C PHE A 335 3.91 6.17 2.94
N SER A 336 3.82 7.48 3.08
CA SER A 336 2.84 8.30 2.35
C SER A 336 3.35 8.73 0.97
N SER A 337 2.44 9.01 0.04
CA SER A 337 2.76 9.44 -1.33
C SER A 337 3.55 10.76 -1.42
N ASP A 338 3.58 11.52 -0.33
CA ASP A 338 4.40 12.73 -0.13
C ASP A 338 5.77 12.46 0.56
N LEU A 339 6.19 11.19 0.64
CA LEU A 339 7.47 10.72 1.20
C LEU A 339 7.63 10.91 2.72
N ARG A 340 6.52 11.09 3.44
CA ARG A 340 6.51 11.05 4.90
C ARG A 340 6.28 9.63 5.41
N LEU A 341 6.78 9.34 6.61
CA LEU A 341 6.64 8.05 7.26
C LEU A 341 5.92 8.23 8.58
N PHE A 342 5.01 7.31 8.90
CA PHE A 342 4.23 7.35 10.12
C PHE A 342 4.27 6.01 10.86
N TRP A 343 4.11 6.09 12.18
CA TRP A 343 3.89 4.96 13.07
C TRP A 343 2.84 5.37 14.11
N LEU A 344 1.71 4.66 14.19
CA LEU A 344 0.57 5.06 15.06
C LEU A 344 0.07 6.49 14.78
N ASP A 345 0.02 6.87 13.50
CA ASP A 345 -0.29 8.23 12.99
C ASP A 345 0.67 9.35 13.44
N MET A 346 1.72 9.02 14.21
CA MET A 346 2.83 9.93 14.49
C MET A 346 3.79 9.98 13.30
N GLU A 347 4.05 11.19 12.80
CA GLU A 347 5.09 11.42 11.79
C GLU A 347 6.47 11.10 12.39
N LEU A 348 7.20 10.21 11.73
CA LEU A 348 8.52 9.76 12.18
C LEU A 348 9.59 10.78 11.84
N TYR A 349 10.56 10.92 12.75
CA TYR A 349 11.75 11.72 12.47
C TYR A 349 12.50 11.13 11.28
N LYS A 350 12.82 12.00 10.33
CA LYS A 350 13.65 11.69 9.16
C LYS A 350 14.95 12.46 9.25
N ASP A 351 16.07 11.76 9.15
CA ASP A 351 17.40 12.34 9.06
C ASP A 351 17.42 13.43 7.97
N PRO A 352 17.79 14.69 8.28
CA PRO A 352 17.84 15.79 7.32
C PRO A 352 18.76 15.53 6.11
N THR A 353 19.76 14.66 6.29
CA THR A 353 20.70 14.26 5.25
C THR A 353 20.12 13.21 4.30
N LEU A 354 19.12 12.43 4.73
CA LEU A 354 18.45 11.45 3.91
C LEU A 354 17.60 12.12 2.82
N LYS A 355 17.96 11.88 1.57
CA LYS A 355 17.20 12.31 0.40
C LYS A 355 16.45 11.12 -0.20
N ILE A 356 15.15 11.09 0.01
CA ILE A 356 14.24 10.08 -0.54
C ILE A 356 13.82 10.53 -1.95
N PRO A 357 14.01 9.72 -3.01
CA PRO A 357 13.51 10.07 -4.33
C PRO A 357 11.97 10.01 -4.37
N PRO A 358 11.32 10.77 -5.26
CA PRO A 358 9.87 10.77 -5.40
C PRO A 358 9.32 9.39 -5.76
N LEU A 359 8.06 9.12 -5.46
CA LEU A 359 7.36 7.98 -6.04
C LEU A 359 7.00 8.28 -7.49
N PRO A 360 7.19 7.32 -8.42
CA PRO A 360 6.84 7.55 -9.81
C PRO A 360 5.33 7.54 -10.03
N PHE A 361 4.91 8.23 -11.08
CA PHE A 361 3.55 8.18 -11.59
C PHE A 361 3.32 6.85 -12.32
N MET A 362 2.86 5.82 -11.61
CA MET A 362 2.63 4.47 -12.13
C MET A 362 1.50 3.75 -11.38
N PRO A 363 0.90 2.68 -11.94
CA PRO A 363 -0.12 1.89 -11.27
C PRO A 363 0.32 1.26 -9.94
N ILE A 364 -0.54 1.35 -8.93
CA ILE A 364 -0.31 0.80 -7.57
C ILE A 364 0.06 -0.69 -7.63
N LYS A 365 -0.58 -1.46 -8.52
CA LYS A 365 -0.35 -2.91 -8.71
C LYS A 365 1.11 -3.30 -8.96
N GLN A 366 1.96 -2.37 -9.40
CA GLN A 366 3.38 -2.62 -9.68
C GLN A 366 4.27 -2.48 -8.44
N LEU A 367 3.85 -1.74 -7.41
CA LEU A 367 4.67 -1.42 -6.24
C LEU A 367 4.93 -2.64 -5.34
N ARG A 368 6.13 -2.71 -4.76
CA ARG A 368 6.62 -3.78 -3.88
C ARG A 368 7.52 -3.20 -2.79
N VAL A 369 7.72 -3.96 -1.72
CA VAL A 369 8.63 -3.60 -0.63
C VAL A 369 9.43 -4.81 -0.18
N ASN A 370 10.73 -4.59 0.05
CA ASN A 370 11.60 -5.54 0.72
C ASN A 370 12.07 -4.96 2.05
N VAL A 371 12.16 -5.81 3.05
CA VAL A 371 12.72 -5.47 4.37
C VAL A 371 13.76 -6.53 4.73
N SER A 372 14.90 -6.11 5.29
CA SER A 372 15.91 -7.06 5.79
C SER A 372 15.38 -7.83 6.99
N HIS A 373 15.96 -8.99 7.26
CA HIS A 373 15.61 -9.79 8.43
C HIS A 373 16.54 -9.54 9.61
N ASP A 374 17.82 -9.31 9.33
CA ASP A 374 18.90 -9.17 10.33
C ASP A 374 19.63 -7.83 10.27
N GLY A 375 19.05 -6.83 9.60
CA GLY A 375 19.69 -5.52 9.41
C GLY A 375 20.74 -5.47 8.30
N THR A 376 20.91 -6.53 7.50
CA THR A 376 21.86 -6.56 6.39
C THR A 376 21.18 -6.63 5.01
N VAL A 377 21.86 -6.14 3.97
CA VAL A 377 21.37 -6.12 2.59
C VAL A 377 21.14 -7.55 2.04
N THR A 378 21.89 -8.54 2.51
CA THR A 378 21.81 -9.93 2.01
C THR A 378 20.52 -10.64 2.44
N THR A 379 19.87 -10.16 3.49
CA THR A 379 18.59 -10.70 3.99
C THR A 379 17.37 -9.92 3.55
N LEU A 380 17.53 -8.96 2.62
CA LEU A 380 16.40 -8.28 1.99
C LEU A 380 15.47 -9.29 1.30
N ARG A 381 14.22 -9.34 1.75
CA ARG A 381 13.18 -10.18 1.18
C ARG A 381 11.91 -9.37 1.02
N GLU A 382 11.17 -9.69 -0.03
CA GLU A 382 9.87 -9.08 -0.29
C GLU A 382 8.90 -9.38 0.86
N ARG A 383 8.16 -8.36 1.29
CA ARG A 383 7.19 -8.43 2.39
C ARG A 383 5.79 -8.02 1.91
N PRO A 384 4.74 -8.44 2.64
CA PRO A 384 3.41 -7.90 2.45
C PRO A 384 3.43 -6.37 2.33
N LEU A 385 2.72 -5.89 1.33
CA LEU A 385 2.50 -4.47 1.09
C LEU A 385 0.99 -4.27 1.04
N GLN A 386 0.51 -3.35 1.85
CA GLN A 386 -0.87 -2.89 1.84
C GLN A 386 -0.89 -1.44 1.39
N VAL A 387 -1.94 -1.05 0.68
CA VAL A 387 -2.12 0.32 0.19
C VAL A 387 -3.47 0.81 0.67
N GLU A 388 -3.49 2.02 1.21
CA GLU A 388 -4.66 2.63 1.85
C GLU A 388 -4.81 4.06 1.36
N ASN A 389 -6.04 4.53 1.21
CA ASN A 389 -6.30 5.94 0.96
C ASN A 389 -6.62 6.64 2.28
N TRP A 390 -6.04 7.81 2.48
CA TRP A 390 -6.22 8.63 3.67
C TRP A 390 -6.58 10.04 3.26
N THR A 391 -7.45 10.67 4.04
CA THR A 391 -7.83 12.06 3.85
C THR A 391 -7.53 12.87 5.10
N LYS A 392 -6.95 14.06 4.91
CA LYS A 392 -6.77 15.04 5.98
C LYS A 392 -8.00 15.94 6.01
N VAL A 393 -8.70 15.92 7.13
CA VAL A 393 -9.91 16.69 7.35
C VAL A 393 -9.71 17.67 8.50
N LYS A 394 -10.31 18.86 8.40
CA LYS A 394 -10.49 19.73 9.55
C LYS A 394 -11.65 19.15 10.39
N TRP A 395 -11.30 18.38 11.40
CA TRP A 395 -12.24 17.79 12.35
C TRP A 395 -12.34 18.73 13.56
N TYR A 396 -13.40 19.55 13.56
CA TYR A 396 -13.61 20.65 14.51
C TYR A 396 -12.45 21.67 14.53
N ASP A 397 -11.66 21.67 15.59
CA ASP A 397 -10.60 22.64 15.89
C ASP A 397 -9.20 22.18 15.45
N ARG A 398 -9.07 20.96 14.92
CA ARG A 398 -7.79 20.36 14.53
C ARG A 398 -7.85 19.68 13.17
N GLU A 399 -6.68 19.34 12.64
CA GLU A 399 -6.58 18.55 11.41
C GLU A 399 -6.21 17.12 11.73
N VAL A 400 -6.99 16.17 11.21
CA VAL A 400 -6.84 14.74 11.49
C VAL A 400 -6.74 13.96 10.18
N TRP A 401 -5.88 12.95 10.16
CA TRP A 401 -5.84 11.97 9.08
C TRP A 401 -6.84 10.84 9.34
N VAL A 402 -7.77 10.64 8.41
CA VAL A 402 -8.80 9.61 8.50
C VAL A 402 -8.68 8.66 7.31
N PRO A 403 -8.69 7.34 7.51
CA PRO A 403 -8.76 6.38 6.41
C PRO A 403 -10.02 6.60 5.58
N HIS A 404 -9.87 6.53 4.26
CA HIS A 404 -10.97 6.74 3.32
C HIS A 404 -10.89 5.71 2.19
N GLU A 405 -11.56 4.57 2.39
CA GLU A 405 -11.62 3.45 1.45
C GLU A 405 -10.26 2.79 1.14
N MET A 406 -10.31 1.62 0.52
CA MET A 406 -9.14 0.98 -0.06
C MET A 406 -9.02 1.39 -1.53
N PRO A 407 -7.82 1.64 -2.09
CA PRO A 407 -7.68 2.05 -3.48
C PRO A 407 -8.02 0.93 -4.47
N ASP A 408 -8.31 1.28 -5.73
CA ASP A 408 -8.25 0.32 -6.84
C ASP A 408 -6.77 0.15 -7.26
N PRO A 409 -6.18 -1.06 -7.14
CA PRO A 409 -4.78 -1.30 -7.49
C PRO A 409 -4.40 -0.99 -8.95
N THR A 410 -5.38 -0.88 -9.85
CA THR A 410 -5.14 -0.51 -11.26
C THR A 410 -4.96 0.99 -11.47
N THR A 411 -5.23 1.82 -10.46
CA THR A 411 -5.03 3.27 -10.55
C THR A 411 -3.59 3.65 -10.32
N ASP A 412 -3.16 4.74 -10.97
CA ASP A 412 -1.86 5.34 -10.71
C ASP A 412 -1.73 5.81 -9.27
N ILE A 413 -0.53 5.71 -8.71
CA ILE A 413 -0.16 6.30 -7.43
C ILE A 413 -0.47 7.79 -7.53
N ARG A 414 -1.47 8.23 -6.75
CA ARG A 414 -1.91 9.61 -6.79
C ARG A 414 -0.94 10.50 -6.01
N PRO A 415 -0.65 11.71 -6.53
CA PRO A 415 -0.05 12.77 -5.74
C PRO A 415 -0.81 13.02 -4.44
N TYR A 416 -0.20 13.80 -3.55
CA TYR A 416 -0.97 14.53 -2.56
C TYR A 416 -1.87 15.53 -3.30
N ILE A 417 -3.17 15.22 -3.44
CA ILE A 417 -4.12 16.09 -4.16
C ILE A 417 -4.95 16.85 -3.12
N ARG A 418 -5.11 18.15 -3.35
CA ARG A 418 -6.14 18.95 -2.70
C ARG A 418 -7.40 18.92 -3.55
N LEU A 419 -8.48 18.30 -3.06
CA LEU A 419 -9.81 18.36 -3.65
C LEU A 419 -10.76 18.92 -2.60
N ASP A 420 -11.51 19.96 -2.94
CA ASP A 420 -12.53 20.56 -2.07
C ASP A 420 -12.03 20.85 -0.64
N ASP A 421 -10.86 21.48 -0.53
CA ASP A 421 -10.17 21.80 0.73
C ASP A 421 -9.76 20.61 1.61
N ARG A 422 -9.85 19.38 1.11
CA ARG A 422 -9.32 18.17 1.75
C ARG A 422 -8.07 17.69 1.04
N TYR A 423 -7.14 17.18 1.83
CA TYR A 423 -5.93 16.57 1.28
C TYR A 423 -6.07 15.06 1.23
N PHE A 424 -5.68 14.45 0.12
CA PHE A 424 -5.70 13.00 -0.04
C PHE A 424 -4.28 12.48 -0.20
N ALA A 425 -3.95 11.42 0.52
CA ALA A 425 -2.68 10.74 0.42
C ALA A 425 -2.91 9.23 0.31
N THR A 426 -2.11 8.58 -0.53
CA THR A 426 -2.02 7.12 -0.54
C THR A 426 -0.92 6.72 0.44
N ARG A 427 -1.24 5.86 1.41
CA ARG A 427 -0.29 5.29 2.36
C ARG A 427 0.04 3.85 1.97
N PHE A 428 1.33 3.55 1.92
CA PHE A 428 1.92 2.25 1.64
C PHE A 428 2.37 1.63 2.97
N VAL A 429 1.63 0.64 3.43
CA VAL A 429 1.79 0.04 4.75
C VAL A 429 2.60 -1.25 4.64
N PHE A 430 3.60 -1.40 5.50
CA PHE A 430 4.43 -2.61 5.59
C PHE A 430 5.00 -2.80 7.00
N GLN A 431 5.34 -4.04 7.35
CA GLN A 431 5.86 -4.39 8.68
C GLN A 431 7.38 -4.48 8.69
N VAL A 432 7.99 -3.92 9.74
CA VAL A 432 9.44 -3.91 9.98
C VAL A 432 9.73 -4.58 11.33
N PRO A 433 10.14 -5.87 11.32
CA PRO A 433 10.40 -6.62 12.55
C PRO A 433 11.83 -6.39 13.08
N PHE A 434 11.97 -6.35 14.40
CA PHE A 434 13.25 -6.36 15.12
C PHE A 434 13.28 -7.58 16.05
N PRO A 435 13.45 -8.79 15.50
CA PRO A 435 13.25 -10.05 16.25
C PRO A 435 14.31 -10.31 17.30
N ARG A 436 15.39 -9.51 17.33
CA ARG A 436 16.47 -9.63 18.31
C ARG A 436 16.94 -8.24 18.77
N LEU A 437 17.54 -8.22 19.95
CA LEU A 437 18.03 -6.99 20.59
C LEU A 437 19.25 -6.39 19.87
N ASP A 438 20.11 -7.22 19.27
CA ASP A 438 21.32 -6.83 18.54
C ASP A 438 21.02 -6.14 17.19
N ILE A 439 19.84 -6.37 16.62
CA ILE A 439 19.40 -5.71 15.39
C ILE A 439 18.86 -4.33 15.76
N LYS A 440 19.63 -3.27 15.49
CA LYS A 440 19.23 -1.87 15.74
C LYS A 440 18.64 -1.16 14.52
N GLU A 441 18.99 -1.64 13.33
CA GLU A 441 18.61 -1.04 12.05
C GLU A 441 18.06 -2.12 11.11
N GLN A 442 17.07 -1.76 10.29
CA GLN A 442 16.56 -2.59 9.21
C GLN A 442 16.56 -1.81 7.89
N TRP A 443 17.05 -2.44 6.83
CA TRP A 443 16.95 -1.92 5.47
C TRP A 443 15.53 -2.05 4.95
N VAL A 444 15.07 -1.01 4.28
CA VAL A 444 13.80 -0.99 3.55
C VAL A 444 14.08 -0.57 2.11
N VAL A 445 13.59 -1.37 1.16
CA VAL A 445 13.69 -1.10 -0.27
C VAL A 445 12.30 -1.13 -0.87
N ILE A 446 11.79 0.02 -1.26
CA ILE A 446 10.55 0.13 -2.04
C ILE A 446 10.94 0.11 -3.51
N TRP A 447 10.37 -0.80 -4.28
CA TRP A 447 10.68 -0.99 -5.70
C TRP A 447 9.40 -1.31 -6.46
N TRP A 448 9.47 -1.43 -7.78
CA TRP A 448 8.30 -1.75 -8.59
C TRP A 448 8.61 -2.77 -9.67
N ASN A 449 7.63 -3.61 -9.98
CA ASN A 449 7.72 -4.51 -11.10
C ASN A 449 7.60 -3.69 -12.40
N ASP A 450 8.60 -3.77 -13.26
CA ASP A 450 8.64 -3.04 -14.53
C ASP A 450 7.65 -3.59 -15.57
N SER A 451 7.15 -4.82 -15.40
CA SER A 451 6.18 -5.39 -16.34
C SER A 451 4.82 -4.71 -16.24
N LEU A 452 4.29 -4.25 -17.38
CA LEU A 452 2.94 -3.68 -17.46
C LEU A 452 1.82 -4.72 -17.19
N ASP A 453 2.18 -6.00 -17.25
CA ASP A 453 1.34 -7.14 -16.89
C ASP A 453 1.40 -7.54 -15.43
N ALA A 454 2.19 -6.82 -14.62
CA ALA A 454 2.22 -7.06 -13.19
C ALA A 454 0.80 -6.97 -12.62
N LEU A 455 0.43 -8.02 -11.88
CA LEU A 455 -0.76 -8.06 -11.05
C LEU A 455 -0.41 -7.58 -9.64
N PRO A 456 -1.38 -7.08 -8.86
CA PRO A 456 -1.18 -6.90 -7.43
C PRO A 456 -0.79 -8.24 -6.83
N LYS A 457 0.21 -8.25 -5.95
CA LYS A 457 0.66 -9.48 -5.32
C LYS A 457 -0.31 -9.86 -4.22
N ILE A 458 -0.86 -11.08 -4.32
CA ILE A 458 -1.71 -11.66 -3.28
C ILE A 458 -0.80 -12.17 -2.16
N TRP A 459 -1.08 -11.73 -0.94
CA TRP A 459 -0.39 -12.19 0.25
C TRP A 459 -1.35 -13.03 1.10
N GLY A 460 -0.86 -14.15 1.61
CA GLY A 460 -1.62 -14.90 2.61
C GLY A 460 -1.80 -14.06 3.87
N THR A 461 -3.01 -14.05 4.42
CA THR A 461 -3.32 -13.30 5.63
C THR A 461 -4.17 -14.13 6.58
N ASN A 462 -3.94 -13.97 7.88
CA ASN A 462 -4.71 -14.63 8.93
C ASN A 462 -5.78 -13.72 9.52
N ILE A 463 -5.81 -12.44 9.11
CA ILE A 463 -6.87 -11.51 9.49
C ILE A 463 -8.07 -11.70 8.56
N LYS A 464 -9.28 -11.55 9.09
CA LYS A 464 -10.52 -11.54 8.32
C LYS A 464 -11.58 -10.71 9.04
N TYR A 465 -12.52 -10.17 8.28
CA TYR A 465 -13.73 -9.56 8.80
C TYR A 465 -14.91 -10.48 8.50
N LEU A 466 -15.67 -10.84 9.53
CA LEU A 466 -16.89 -11.63 9.42
C LEU A 466 -18.08 -10.75 9.79
N ASN A 467 -18.87 -10.39 8.80
CA ASN A 467 -20.16 -9.73 9.00
C ASN A 467 -21.27 -10.67 8.51
N ASP A 468 -22.04 -11.21 9.45
CA ASP A 468 -23.23 -12.00 9.16
C ASP A 468 -24.31 -11.66 10.19
N PRO A 469 -25.20 -10.71 9.87
CA PRO A 469 -26.30 -10.33 10.76
C PRO A 469 -27.23 -11.49 11.13
N SER A 470 -27.33 -12.52 10.28
CA SER A 470 -28.18 -13.69 10.57
C SER A 470 -27.63 -14.58 11.68
N GLN A 471 -26.31 -14.52 11.91
CA GLN A 471 -25.61 -15.23 12.97
C GLN A 471 -25.20 -14.30 14.12
N ASN A 472 -25.65 -13.04 14.09
CA ASN A 472 -25.22 -12.00 15.03
C ASN A 472 -23.69 -11.86 15.07
N LEU A 473 -23.04 -11.82 13.89
CA LEU A 473 -21.58 -11.71 13.77
C LEU A 473 -21.18 -10.36 13.17
N ASN A 474 -20.26 -9.67 13.83
CA ASN A 474 -19.62 -8.45 13.33
C ASN A 474 -18.17 -8.37 13.83
N ASP A 475 -17.36 -9.32 13.41
CA ASP A 475 -16.08 -9.63 14.04
C ASP A 475 -14.89 -9.34 13.13
N ILE A 476 -13.84 -8.78 13.72
CA ILE A 476 -12.50 -8.85 13.15
C ILE A 476 -11.72 -9.96 13.86
N ILE A 477 -11.23 -10.93 13.09
CA ILE A 477 -10.55 -12.11 13.62
C ILE A 477 -9.15 -12.19 13.05
N VAL A 478 -8.15 -12.39 13.92
CA VAL A 478 -6.77 -12.73 13.54
C VAL A 478 -6.49 -14.17 14.00
N ASN A 479 -6.41 -15.10 13.07
CA ASN A 479 -6.08 -16.51 13.33
C ASN A 479 -4.55 -16.73 13.39
N SER A 480 -3.85 -15.90 14.16
CA SER A 480 -2.40 -16.07 14.45
C SER A 480 -2.18 -16.56 15.87
N ASN A 481 -0.93 -16.70 16.31
CA ASN A 481 -0.59 -16.88 17.72
C ASN A 481 0.08 -15.58 18.24
N PRO A 482 -0.54 -14.86 19.19
CA PRO A 482 -1.84 -15.13 19.81
C PRO A 482 -2.96 -14.85 18.81
N GLY A 483 -4.06 -15.58 18.96
CA GLY A 483 -5.24 -15.33 18.15
C GLY A 483 -6.11 -14.30 18.85
N LEU A 484 -6.77 -13.48 18.05
CA LEU A 484 -7.56 -12.36 18.53
C LEU A 484 -8.90 -12.34 17.81
N ARG A 485 -9.98 -12.11 18.56
CA ARG A 485 -11.30 -11.81 18.02
C ARG A 485 -11.82 -10.55 18.69
N ILE A 486 -12.20 -9.57 17.88
CA ILE A 486 -12.82 -8.32 18.32
C ILE A 486 -14.20 -8.23 17.68
N GLU A 487 -15.24 -8.18 18.49
CA GLU A 487 -16.60 -7.89 18.03
C GLU A 487 -16.80 -6.37 18.01
N LEU A 488 -17.36 -5.85 16.92
CA LEU A 488 -17.64 -4.42 16.77
C LEU A 488 -19.11 -4.17 17.13
N ILE A 489 -19.34 -3.48 18.25
CA ILE A 489 -20.68 -3.12 18.72
C ILE A 489 -21.07 -1.72 18.23
N GLY A 490 -22.31 -1.55 17.79
CA GLY A 490 -22.85 -0.26 17.32
C GLY A 490 -24.26 -0.38 16.74
N LEU A 491 -24.68 0.58 15.91
CA LEU A 491 -26.02 0.67 15.31
C LEU A 491 -26.45 -0.58 14.53
N GLY A 492 -25.56 -1.17 13.73
CA GLY A 492 -25.84 -2.37 12.93
C GLY A 492 -25.69 -3.69 13.69
N HIS A 493 -25.16 -3.65 14.92
CA HIS A 493 -24.84 -4.82 15.74
C HIS A 493 -24.86 -4.42 17.21
N THR A 494 -26.06 -4.35 17.81
CA THR A 494 -26.27 -3.72 19.12
C THR A 494 -26.02 -4.67 20.29
N SER A 495 -26.21 -5.98 20.09
CA SER A 495 -26.12 -6.99 21.14
C SER A 495 -24.76 -7.65 21.17
N MET A 496 -24.00 -7.38 22.24
CA MET A 496 -22.73 -8.04 22.50
C MET A 496 -22.97 -9.49 22.92
N ARG A 497 -22.36 -10.44 22.20
CA ARG A 497 -22.67 -11.86 22.39
C ARG A 497 -22.18 -12.35 23.75
N GLY A 498 -23.08 -12.92 24.55
CA GLY A 498 -22.72 -13.40 25.89
C GLY A 498 -22.53 -12.30 26.93
N TYR A 499 -22.97 -11.07 26.64
CA TYR A 499 -22.95 -9.94 27.56
C TYR A 499 -24.31 -9.22 27.58
N VAL A 500 -24.39 -7.94 27.21
CA VAL A 500 -25.64 -7.17 27.18
C VAL A 500 -25.89 -6.49 25.83
N ASP A 501 -27.11 -5.99 25.63
CA ASP A 501 -27.44 -5.14 24.50
C ASP A 501 -27.09 -3.68 24.78
N TYR A 502 -26.17 -3.15 23.98
CA TYR A 502 -25.65 -1.78 24.07
C TYR A 502 -26.58 -0.75 23.44
N GLY A 503 -27.67 -1.17 22.80
CA GLY A 503 -28.69 -0.28 22.27
C GLY A 503 -28.18 0.66 21.17
N GLY A 504 -27.07 0.34 20.51
CA GLY A 504 -26.43 1.16 19.47
C GLY A 504 -25.24 2.00 19.96
N VAL A 505 -24.92 1.98 21.25
CA VAL A 505 -23.67 2.52 21.79
C VAL A 505 -22.49 1.75 21.18
N ALA A 506 -21.51 2.50 20.70
CA ALA A 506 -20.32 1.94 20.09
C ALA A 506 -19.33 1.45 21.15
N ALA A 507 -18.91 0.20 21.04
CA ALA A 507 -17.90 -0.43 21.88
C ALA A 507 -17.19 -1.55 21.11
N LEU A 508 -16.17 -2.12 21.73
CA LEU A 508 -15.47 -3.30 21.24
C LEU A 508 -15.68 -4.43 22.26
N ASP A 509 -15.95 -5.65 21.82
CA ASP A 509 -15.86 -6.82 22.71
C ASP A 509 -14.56 -7.57 22.44
N LEU A 510 -13.82 -7.88 23.50
CA LEU A 510 -12.66 -8.73 23.39
C LEU A 510 -13.10 -10.17 23.60
N ARG A 511 -12.83 -11.03 22.63
CA ARG A 511 -13.26 -12.42 22.67
C ARG A 511 -12.10 -13.38 22.56
N SER A 512 -12.25 -14.54 23.19
CA SER A 512 -11.38 -15.68 22.95
C SER A 512 -11.60 -16.24 21.53
N LEU A 513 -10.66 -17.07 21.04
CA LEU A 513 -10.84 -17.73 19.74
C LEU A 513 -11.98 -18.76 19.75
N SER A 514 -12.33 -19.31 20.92
CA SER A 514 -13.50 -20.17 21.11
C SER A 514 -14.80 -19.39 21.26
N ASP A 515 -14.77 -18.07 21.01
CA ASP A 515 -15.93 -17.17 21.05
C ASP A 515 -16.49 -16.91 22.44
N GLU A 516 -15.65 -16.99 23.48
CA GLU A 516 -16.00 -16.58 24.84
C GLU A 516 -15.76 -15.08 25.01
N ALA A 517 -16.69 -14.37 25.62
CA ALA A 517 -16.59 -12.93 25.84
C ALA A 517 -15.72 -12.66 27.08
N PHE A 518 -14.64 -11.88 26.92
CA PHE A 518 -13.98 -11.23 28.05
C PHE A 518 -14.72 -9.96 28.48
N GLY A 519 -15.66 -9.50 27.66
CA GLY A 519 -16.48 -8.33 27.94
C GLY A 519 -15.95 -7.06 27.28
N PRO A 520 -16.66 -5.96 27.50
CA PRO A 520 -16.49 -4.74 26.73
C PRO A 520 -15.18 -4.02 27.00
N TRP A 521 -14.60 -3.51 25.94
CA TRP A 521 -13.74 -2.35 25.93
C TRP A 521 -14.56 -1.12 25.51
N ASN A 522 -15.04 -0.37 26.50
CA ASN A 522 -15.68 0.92 26.29
C ASN A 522 -14.59 1.97 26.05
N ILE A 523 -14.69 2.66 24.92
CA ILE A 523 -13.62 3.52 24.41
C ILE A 523 -13.65 4.95 24.97
N HIS A 524 -14.77 5.36 25.57
CA HIS A 524 -14.97 6.67 26.20
C HIS A 524 -16.32 6.71 26.95
N SER A 525 -16.43 7.37 28.10
CA SER A 525 -17.73 7.58 28.75
C SER A 525 -17.76 8.72 29.75
N PHE A 526 -18.92 9.36 29.94
CA PHE A 526 -19.10 10.51 30.84
C PHE A 526 -20.42 10.43 31.61
N GLY A 527 -20.42 10.90 32.85
CA GLY A 527 -21.62 11.04 33.67
C GLY A 527 -22.08 9.75 34.30
N ASP A 528 -23.03 9.86 35.23
CA ASP A 528 -23.67 8.73 35.90
C ASP A 528 -25.19 8.81 35.78
N VAL A 529 -25.87 7.68 35.96
CA VAL A 529 -27.34 7.59 35.96
C VAL A 529 -27.82 6.73 37.12
N TYR A 530 -28.93 7.10 37.74
CA TYR A 530 -29.55 6.28 38.77
C TYR A 530 -30.60 5.34 38.16
N CYS A 531 -30.42 4.04 38.35
CA CYS A 531 -31.18 3.00 37.68
C CYS A 531 -31.49 1.82 38.60
N GLY A 532 -32.78 1.59 38.86
CA GLY A 532 -33.23 0.38 39.56
C GLY A 532 -32.79 0.23 41.02
N GLY A 533 -32.24 1.27 41.65
CA GLY A 533 -31.65 1.20 42.98
C GLY A 533 -30.14 1.46 43.00
N ASP A 534 -29.50 1.28 41.85
CA ASP A 534 -28.04 1.33 41.69
C ASP A 534 -27.59 2.51 40.82
N GLN A 535 -26.32 2.88 40.95
CA GLN A 535 -25.69 3.94 40.17
C GLN A 535 -25.02 3.34 38.93
N GLY A 536 -25.61 3.56 37.76
CA GLY A 536 -25.04 3.23 36.47
C GLY A 536 -23.92 4.19 36.10
N LEU A 537 -22.73 3.66 35.89
CA LEU A 537 -21.51 4.40 35.60
C LEU A 537 -21.32 4.67 34.09
N GLY A 538 -20.81 5.84 33.74
CA GLY A 538 -20.51 6.18 32.35
C GLY A 538 -21.77 6.22 31.49
N ARG A 539 -22.73 7.06 31.91
CA ARG A 539 -24.05 7.25 31.31
C ARG A 539 -23.98 7.54 29.82
N PHE A 540 -23.15 8.49 29.39
CA PHE A 540 -23.05 8.90 28.00
C PHE A 540 -21.82 8.31 27.34
N ARG A 541 -22.04 7.49 26.32
CA ARG A 541 -21.01 6.80 25.53
C ARG A 541 -21.19 7.10 24.03
N PRO A 542 -20.13 7.03 23.21
CA PRO A 542 -20.25 7.24 21.76
C PRO A 542 -21.34 6.35 21.16
N TYR A 543 -22.19 6.89 20.30
CA TYR A 543 -23.27 6.17 19.65
C TYR A 543 -23.11 6.23 18.13
N GLY A 544 -23.04 5.08 17.46
CA GLY A 544 -22.82 5.08 16.01
C GLY A 544 -22.48 3.71 15.43
N GLU A 545 -22.02 3.71 14.18
CA GLU A 545 -21.65 2.51 13.44
C GLU A 545 -20.16 2.53 13.11
N TRP A 546 -19.53 1.35 13.15
CA TRP A 546 -18.15 1.16 12.71
C TRP A 546 -18.10 0.95 11.20
N ASN A 547 -17.43 1.84 10.48
CA ASN A 547 -17.12 1.66 9.07
C ASN A 547 -15.84 0.82 8.92
N VAL A 548 -15.92 -0.36 8.32
CA VAL A 548 -14.81 -1.33 8.27
C VAL A 548 -14.21 -1.42 6.86
N LEU A 549 -12.92 -1.11 6.74
CA LEU A 549 -12.17 -1.16 5.47
C LEU A 549 -11.34 -2.45 5.39
N THR A 550 -11.68 -3.30 4.42
CA THR A 550 -11.15 -4.68 4.36
C THR A 550 -10.68 -5.13 2.97
N HIS A 551 -11.33 -4.67 1.90
CA HIS A 551 -11.07 -5.13 0.53
C HIS A 551 -10.77 -3.95 -0.38
N TYR A 552 -9.91 -4.17 -1.38
CA TYR A 552 -9.61 -3.20 -2.42
C TYR A 552 -10.83 -2.84 -3.27
N LEU A 553 -10.78 -1.78 -4.06
CA LEU A 553 -11.87 -1.41 -4.96
C LEU A 553 -11.63 -1.91 -6.39
N GLY A 554 -12.67 -1.79 -7.23
CA GLY A 554 -12.60 -2.09 -8.66
C GLY A 554 -12.43 -3.58 -8.97
N LYS A 555 -11.57 -3.90 -9.94
CA LYS A 555 -11.37 -5.27 -10.45
C LYS A 555 -10.81 -6.25 -9.42
N TYR A 556 -10.21 -5.72 -8.36
CA TYR A 556 -9.62 -6.50 -7.27
C TYR A 556 -10.43 -6.42 -5.98
N SER A 557 -11.74 -6.18 -6.07
CA SER A 557 -12.64 -6.11 -4.91
C SER A 557 -12.78 -7.41 -4.10
N TRP A 558 -12.37 -8.53 -4.67
CA TRP A 558 -12.23 -9.80 -3.96
C TRP A 558 -10.93 -9.91 -3.15
N MET A 559 -9.97 -9.00 -3.33
CA MET A 559 -8.67 -9.04 -2.65
C MET A 559 -8.74 -8.30 -1.32
N GLN A 560 -8.48 -9.02 -0.24
CA GLN A 560 -8.44 -8.47 1.11
C GLN A 560 -7.09 -7.77 1.39
N ALA A 561 -7.13 -6.74 2.22
CA ALA A 561 -5.99 -6.07 2.80
C ALA A 561 -5.13 -7.06 3.63
N PRO A 562 -3.82 -7.23 3.34
CA PRO A 562 -3.02 -8.31 3.92
C PRO A 562 -2.40 -8.02 5.28
N ILE A 563 -2.29 -6.75 5.68
CA ILE A 563 -1.56 -6.33 6.89
C ILE A 563 -2.49 -5.91 8.01
N ARG A 564 -3.48 -5.06 7.75
CA ARG A 564 -4.40 -4.60 8.78
C ARG A 564 -5.80 -4.34 8.24
N ILE A 565 -6.80 -4.51 9.11
CA ILE A 565 -8.16 -4.03 8.90
C ILE A 565 -8.34 -2.77 9.74
N LEU A 566 -8.96 -1.76 9.13
CA LEU A 566 -9.28 -0.49 9.77
C LEU A 566 -10.78 -0.44 10.06
N ALA A 567 -11.16 -0.09 11.28
CA ALA A 567 -12.54 0.25 11.61
C ALA A 567 -12.60 1.67 12.16
N ILE A 568 -13.51 2.48 11.60
CA ILE A 568 -13.61 3.91 11.89
C ILE A 568 -15.00 4.19 12.49
N LEU A 569 -15.02 4.88 13.62
CA LEU A 569 -16.22 5.46 14.22
C LEU A 569 -16.06 6.98 14.19
N ASP A 570 -16.96 7.71 13.52
CA ASP A 570 -17.05 9.17 13.55
C ASP A 570 -18.48 9.56 13.90
N THR A 571 -18.69 10.10 15.10
CA THR A 571 -20.03 10.43 15.60
C THR A 571 -20.02 11.66 16.50
N SER A 572 -21.09 12.45 16.41
CA SER A 572 -21.38 13.56 17.32
C SER A 572 -22.45 13.22 18.36
N SER A 573 -22.93 11.97 18.34
CA SER A 573 -24.01 11.48 19.19
C SER A 573 -23.49 10.61 20.31
N VAL A 574 -24.13 10.74 21.47
CA VAL A 574 -23.90 9.90 22.65
C VAL A 574 -25.23 9.27 23.09
N ALA A 575 -25.16 8.12 23.73
CA ALA A 575 -26.33 7.44 24.28
C ALA A 575 -25.98 6.69 25.56
N SER A 576 -27.02 6.18 26.24
CA SER A 576 -26.90 5.36 27.43
C SER A 576 -27.02 3.87 27.09
N VAL A 577 -26.27 3.04 27.82
CA VAL A 577 -26.40 1.57 27.76
C VAL A 577 -27.44 1.03 28.75
N TYR A 578 -27.99 1.89 29.62
CA TYR A 578 -28.87 1.49 30.70
C TYR A 578 -30.33 1.65 30.29
N ASP A 579 -31.07 0.55 30.22
CA ASP A 579 -32.45 0.48 29.70
C ASP A 579 -33.48 1.39 30.40
N CYS A 580 -33.27 1.65 31.69
CA CYS A 580 -33.96 2.61 32.55
C CYS A 580 -33.75 4.08 32.16
N ASP A 581 -32.68 4.41 31.45
CA ASP A 581 -32.37 5.78 31.04
C ASP A 581 -33.15 6.17 29.79
N ILE A 582 -33.63 7.41 29.75
CA ILE A 582 -34.34 7.97 28.60
C ILE A 582 -33.50 8.03 27.32
N TYR A 583 -32.16 7.92 27.47
CA TYR A 583 -31.20 7.92 26.36
C TYR A 583 -30.78 6.51 25.91
N TYR A 584 -31.36 5.43 26.45
CA TYR A 584 -31.16 4.08 25.92
C TYR A 584 -31.85 3.93 24.57
N ARG A 585 -31.09 3.53 23.53
CA ARG A 585 -31.53 3.49 22.12
C ARG A 585 -32.08 4.81 21.58
N ASN A 586 -31.86 5.91 22.31
CA ASN A 586 -32.40 7.22 22.02
C ASN A 586 -31.26 8.24 22.13
N PRO A 587 -30.39 8.32 21.11
CA PRO A 587 -29.17 9.11 21.17
C PRO A 587 -29.46 10.61 21.29
N THR A 588 -28.53 11.34 21.89
CA THR A 588 -28.54 12.79 21.98
C THR A 588 -27.22 13.37 21.44
N THR A 589 -27.25 14.63 21.00
CA THR A 589 -26.07 15.39 20.59
C THR A 589 -25.78 16.52 21.59
N GLY A 590 -24.74 17.32 21.34
CA GLY A 590 -24.39 18.47 22.18
C GLY A 590 -23.32 18.21 23.23
N TYR A 591 -23.04 16.95 23.58
CA TYR A 591 -21.99 16.55 24.53
C TYR A 591 -20.61 16.56 23.87
N TYR A 592 -20.03 15.40 23.58
CA TYR A 592 -18.77 15.26 22.88
C TYR A 592 -18.95 14.47 21.58
N SER A 593 -18.12 14.82 20.60
CA SER A 593 -17.93 14.06 19.37
C SER A 593 -16.74 13.13 19.52
N THR A 594 -16.82 11.97 18.88
CA THR A 594 -15.79 10.93 18.91
C THR A 594 -15.40 10.56 17.49
N LEU A 595 -14.11 10.65 17.20
CA LEU A 595 -13.47 10.01 16.06
C LEU A 595 -12.50 8.96 16.59
N ALA A 596 -12.80 7.69 16.34
CA ALA A 596 -11.99 6.56 16.77
C ALA A 596 -11.54 5.73 15.56
N ILE A 597 -10.24 5.45 15.46
CA ILE A 597 -9.64 4.64 14.39
C ILE A 597 -9.01 3.39 15.02
N LEU A 598 -9.70 2.26 14.88
CA LEU A 598 -9.23 0.94 15.30
C LEU A 598 -8.37 0.32 14.20
N GLN A 599 -7.19 -0.18 14.57
CA GLN A 599 -6.29 -0.88 13.66
C GLN A 599 -6.04 -2.30 14.16
N VAL A 600 -6.62 -3.31 13.49
CA VAL A 600 -6.35 -4.71 13.82
C VAL A 600 -5.31 -5.23 12.85
N ILE A 601 -4.15 -5.63 13.38
CA ILE A 601 -2.95 -5.88 12.58
C ILE A 601 -2.62 -7.39 12.58
N ASN A 602 -2.41 -7.93 11.39
CA ASN A 602 -2.05 -9.32 11.17
C ASN A 602 -0.61 -9.59 11.66
N GLY A 603 -0.43 -10.66 12.43
CA GLY A 603 0.90 -11.09 12.91
C GLY A 603 1.52 -10.20 13.99
N SER A 604 0.75 -9.30 14.61
CA SER A 604 1.18 -8.53 15.78
C SER A 604 0.44 -8.99 17.05
N ARG A 605 0.94 -8.55 18.21
CA ARG A 605 0.27 -8.73 19.51
C ARG A 605 -0.49 -7.49 19.98
N TYR A 606 -0.63 -6.48 19.12
CA TYR A 606 -1.13 -5.18 19.52
C TYR A 606 -2.22 -4.67 18.58
N VAL A 607 -3.16 -3.94 19.16
CA VAL A 607 -4.28 -3.30 18.46
C VAL A 607 -4.35 -1.84 18.89
N PRO A 608 -3.90 -0.92 18.02
CA PRO A 608 -4.06 0.51 18.23
C PRO A 608 -5.50 0.96 18.07
N LEU A 609 -5.95 1.79 19.00
CA LEU A 609 -7.16 2.59 18.93
C LEU A 609 -6.76 4.07 19.07
N ILE A 610 -6.80 4.81 17.96
CA ILE A 610 -6.48 6.25 17.94
C ILE A 610 -7.78 7.01 18.23
N MET A 611 -7.75 7.90 19.23
CA MET A 611 -8.91 8.58 19.78
C MET A 611 -8.77 10.10 19.64
N HIS A 612 -9.74 10.71 18.98
CA HIS A 612 -9.95 12.16 18.99
C HIS A 612 -11.33 12.44 19.60
N ILE A 613 -11.37 13.26 20.66
CA ILE A 613 -12.62 13.66 21.32
C ILE A 613 -12.74 15.18 21.25
N HIS A 614 -13.96 15.67 21.01
CA HIS A 614 -14.25 17.10 20.99
C HIS A 614 -15.55 17.41 21.73
N TRP A 615 -15.46 18.07 22.87
CA TRP A 615 -16.60 18.62 23.60
C TRP A 615 -17.21 19.81 22.85
N GLN A 616 -18.52 19.74 22.59
CA GLN A 616 -19.28 20.74 21.86
C GLN A 616 -19.77 21.88 22.76
N ALA A 617 -19.87 21.64 24.07
CA ALA A 617 -20.22 22.63 25.08
C ALA A 617 -19.64 22.26 26.45
N ASN A 618 -19.80 23.16 27.41
CA ASN A 618 -19.42 22.91 28.80
C ASN A 618 -20.48 22.04 29.48
N TYR A 619 -20.05 21.06 30.26
CA TYR A 619 -20.94 20.14 30.98
C TYR A 619 -20.48 19.92 32.41
N PHE A 620 -21.45 19.71 33.29
CA PHE A 620 -21.22 19.26 34.65
C PHE A 620 -21.95 17.94 34.85
N ASP A 621 -21.23 16.93 35.35
CA ASP A 621 -21.79 15.64 35.74
C ASP A 621 -20.80 14.96 36.70
N TYR A 622 -21.03 13.68 37.01
CA TYR A 622 -20.19 12.87 37.88
C TYR A 622 -19.42 11.83 37.06
N ASN A 623 -18.12 11.71 37.32
CA ASN A 623 -17.16 10.82 36.66
C ASN A 623 -16.94 11.04 35.16
N TYR A 624 -15.69 10.83 34.73
CA TYR A 624 -15.29 10.86 33.34
C TYR A 624 -14.22 9.80 33.05
N TRP A 625 -14.52 8.82 32.19
CA TRP A 625 -13.61 7.75 31.78
C TRP A 625 -12.99 8.03 30.42
N LEU A 626 -11.68 7.80 30.34
CA LEU A 626 -10.97 7.73 29.07
C LEU A 626 -11.14 6.37 28.41
N TYR A 627 -11.17 5.29 29.20
CA TYR A 627 -11.60 3.96 28.76
C TYR A 627 -11.94 3.06 29.95
N SER A 628 -12.67 1.98 29.68
CA SER A 628 -12.81 0.81 30.56
C SER A 628 -12.73 -0.48 29.76
N MET A 629 -11.95 -1.45 30.22
CA MET A 629 -11.76 -2.75 29.56
C MET A 629 -12.03 -3.87 30.56
N MET A 630 -13.03 -4.70 30.28
CA MET A 630 -13.38 -5.84 31.13
C MET A 630 -12.43 -7.03 30.91
N GLY A 631 -12.37 -7.90 31.91
CA GLY A 631 -11.52 -9.10 31.90
C GLY A 631 -12.29 -10.42 31.82
N GLY A 632 -13.62 -10.42 31.97
CA GLY A 632 -14.47 -11.61 32.00
C GLY A 632 -14.29 -12.45 33.27
N GLY A 633 -13.63 -11.87 34.30
CA GLY A 633 -13.27 -12.58 35.53
C GLY A 633 -12.03 -13.48 35.43
N ASP A 634 -11.48 -13.67 34.23
CA ASP A 634 -10.29 -14.51 34.00
C ASP A 634 -8.98 -14.00 34.62
N PRO A 635 -8.71 -12.69 34.69
CA PRO A 635 -7.47 -12.18 35.26
C PRO A 635 -7.42 -12.37 36.77
N GLU A 636 -6.28 -12.80 37.29
CA GLU A 636 -6.05 -12.99 38.73
C GLU A 636 -5.36 -11.78 39.35
N LYS A 637 -4.50 -11.11 38.57
CA LYS A 637 -3.74 -9.93 39.00
C LYS A 637 -3.84 -8.80 38.01
N PHE A 638 -3.55 -7.60 38.51
CA PHE A 638 -3.40 -6.40 37.71
C PHE A 638 -2.22 -5.58 38.19
N ALA A 639 -1.74 -4.71 37.31
CA ALA A 639 -0.80 -3.67 37.64
C ALA A 639 -1.00 -2.44 36.77
N TYR A 640 -0.55 -1.30 37.28
CA TYR A 640 -0.41 -0.08 36.50
C TYR A 640 0.87 0.64 36.88
N MET A 641 1.32 1.53 36.00
CA MET A 641 2.47 2.40 36.25
C MET A 641 2.00 3.81 36.57
N THR A 642 2.64 4.46 37.54
CA THR A 642 2.31 5.84 37.90
C THR A 642 2.80 6.84 36.84
N GLY A 643 1.97 7.83 36.50
CA GLY A 643 2.30 8.88 35.52
C GLY A 643 3.18 9.98 36.11
N TRP A 644 2.83 10.46 37.31
CA TRP A 644 3.50 11.55 38.00
C TRP A 644 3.81 11.18 39.45
N LYS A 645 4.56 12.05 40.12
CA LYS A 645 4.84 11.90 41.55
C LYS A 645 3.58 12.18 42.37
N ALA A 646 3.11 11.19 43.13
CA ALA A 646 1.94 11.30 43.99
C ALA A 646 2.23 10.72 45.38
N GLY A 647 2.20 11.57 46.40
CA GLY A 647 2.59 11.19 47.76
C GLY A 647 4.04 10.69 47.81
N SER A 648 4.23 9.44 48.25
CA SER A 648 5.53 8.76 48.29
C SER A 648 5.91 8.03 47.01
N PHE A 649 5.03 7.98 46.01
CA PHE A 649 5.27 7.25 44.76
C PHE A 649 5.96 8.17 43.74
N GLU A 650 7.11 7.76 43.23
CA GLU A 650 7.78 8.43 42.11
C GLU A 650 7.04 8.14 40.79
N SER A 651 7.25 8.97 39.76
CA SER A 651 6.78 8.67 38.40
C SER A 651 7.45 7.39 37.90
N GLY A 652 6.68 6.50 37.25
CA GLY A 652 7.16 5.18 36.82
C GLY A 652 7.15 4.11 37.93
N THR A 653 6.48 4.36 39.06
CA THR A 653 6.24 3.35 40.09
C THR A 653 5.25 2.31 39.58
N VAL A 654 5.59 1.03 39.68
CA VAL A 654 4.67 -0.07 39.32
C VAL A 654 3.97 -0.58 40.56
N ARG A 655 2.63 -0.60 40.51
CA ARG A 655 1.77 -1.11 41.59
C ARG A 655 1.06 -2.36 41.11
N GLU A 656 1.35 -3.49 41.74
CA GLU A 656 0.81 -4.81 41.40
C GLU A 656 -0.04 -5.38 42.54
N ARG A 657 -1.22 -5.92 42.23
CA ARG A 657 -2.16 -6.47 43.21
C ARG A 657 -2.91 -7.68 42.66
N TYR A 658 -3.56 -8.42 43.56
CA TYR A 658 -4.52 -9.46 43.22
C TYR A 658 -5.91 -8.86 43.09
N TYR A 659 -6.75 -9.37 42.17
CA TYR A 659 -8.17 -9.02 42.17
C TYR A 659 -8.90 -9.57 43.41
N SER A 660 -8.35 -10.59 44.08
CA SER A 660 -8.91 -11.08 45.35
C SER A 660 -8.49 -10.23 46.56
N ASP A 661 -7.46 -9.39 46.41
CA ASP A 661 -6.96 -8.50 47.45
C ASP A 661 -6.43 -7.21 46.81
N PRO A 662 -7.33 -6.29 46.43
CA PRO A 662 -6.96 -5.03 45.78
C PRO A 662 -6.30 -4.03 46.74
N CYS A 663 -6.36 -4.27 48.05
CA CYS A 663 -6.01 -3.27 49.04
C CYS A 663 -4.49 -3.14 49.26
N PRO A 664 -3.98 -1.99 49.74
CA PRO A 664 -4.71 -0.74 49.98
C PRO A 664 -5.03 -0.01 48.67
N SER A 665 -6.30 0.40 48.51
CA SER A 665 -6.73 1.35 47.49
C SER A 665 -6.74 2.78 48.05
N ASP A 666 -6.60 3.77 47.16
CA ASP A 666 -6.67 5.18 47.52
C ASP A 666 -8.13 5.67 47.61
N TRP A 667 -9.01 5.04 46.82
CA TRP A 667 -10.45 5.30 46.79
C TRP A 667 -11.26 4.02 46.64
N GLY A 668 -12.57 4.10 46.96
CA GLY A 668 -13.49 2.97 46.90
C GLY A 668 -13.37 2.02 48.09
N ASP A 669 -14.08 0.89 48.02
CA ASP A 669 -13.94 -0.20 48.99
C ASP A 669 -13.04 -1.33 48.46
N CYS A 670 -12.69 -2.27 49.33
CA CYS A 670 -12.00 -3.52 48.99
C CYS A 670 -12.81 -4.73 49.49
N SER A 671 -14.14 -4.68 49.36
CA SER A 671 -15.02 -5.77 49.77
C SER A 671 -14.98 -6.94 48.77
N ASN A 672 -15.85 -7.95 48.88
CA ASN A 672 -15.88 -9.05 47.90
C ASN A 672 -16.26 -8.59 46.49
N CYS A 673 -17.00 -7.49 46.38
CA CYS A 673 -17.42 -6.87 45.13
C CYS A 673 -17.16 -5.38 45.25
N TYR A 674 -16.17 -4.90 44.52
CA TYR A 674 -15.59 -3.57 44.76
C TYR A 674 -15.36 -2.80 43.47
N HIS A 675 -15.21 -1.49 43.63
CA HIS A 675 -14.70 -0.54 42.66
C HIS A 675 -13.56 0.25 43.30
N ALA A 676 -12.32 -0.22 43.13
CA ALA A 676 -11.15 0.25 43.87
C ALA A 676 -10.30 1.16 42.99
N GLY A 677 -9.96 2.33 43.51
CA GLY A 677 -9.25 3.38 42.80
C GLY A 677 -7.84 3.60 43.31
N TYR A 678 -6.94 3.99 42.39
CA TYR A 678 -5.53 4.22 42.64
C TYR A 678 -5.05 5.53 42.00
N VAL A 679 -4.23 6.26 42.73
CA VAL A 679 -3.73 7.59 42.32
C VAL A 679 -2.76 7.53 41.15
N ALA A 680 -2.67 8.63 40.40
CA ALA A 680 -1.64 8.88 39.40
C ALA A 680 -1.53 7.84 38.27
N PRO A 681 -2.61 7.50 37.54
CA PRO A 681 -2.54 6.64 36.36
C PRO A 681 -1.46 7.12 35.36
N GLY A 682 -0.71 6.20 34.76
CA GLY A 682 0.38 6.49 33.83
C GLY A 682 0.23 5.82 32.47
N LEU A 683 1.36 5.57 31.80
CA LEU A 683 1.39 5.14 30.39
C LEU A 683 0.81 3.76 30.13
N TRP A 684 0.63 2.90 31.14
CA TRP A 684 0.04 1.59 30.93
C TRP A 684 -0.65 1.04 32.18
N ALA A 685 -1.65 0.19 31.93
CA ALA A 685 -2.26 -0.70 32.90
C ALA A 685 -2.45 -2.09 32.26
N ALA A 686 -2.36 -3.14 33.06
CA ALA A 686 -2.40 -4.52 32.59
C ALA A 686 -3.06 -5.44 33.62
N HIS A 687 -3.65 -6.52 33.12
CA HIS A 687 -4.15 -7.63 33.93
C HIS A 687 -3.77 -8.96 33.30
N TRP A 688 -3.65 -10.01 34.11
CA TRP A 688 -3.22 -11.32 33.62
C TRP A 688 -3.59 -12.45 34.58
N ASN A 689 -3.50 -13.67 34.07
CA ASN A 689 -3.48 -14.91 34.84
C ASN A 689 -2.20 -15.70 34.51
N GLN A 690 -2.12 -16.98 34.85
CA GLN A 690 -0.91 -17.78 34.58
C GLN A 690 -0.64 -18.03 33.08
N LEU A 691 -1.65 -17.91 32.22
CA LEU A 691 -1.56 -18.31 30.80
C LEU A 691 -1.45 -17.12 29.86
N MET A 692 -2.15 -16.02 30.16
CA MET A 692 -2.20 -14.86 29.27
C MET A 692 -2.41 -13.55 30.03
N GLY A 693 -1.96 -12.47 29.41
CA GLY A 693 -2.18 -11.11 29.88
C GLY A 693 -2.64 -10.19 28.76
N ARG A 694 -3.33 -9.12 29.17
CA ARG A 694 -3.76 -8.01 28.32
C ARG A 694 -3.49 -6.71 29.05
N GLY A 695 -3.17 -5.67 28.31
CA GLY A 695 -3.07 -4.33 28.88
C GLY A 695 -3.28 -3.27 27.84
N VAL A 696 -3.48 -2.05 28.31
CA VAL A 696 -3.66 -0.86 27.48
C VAL A 696 -2.46 0.06 27.71
N ILE A 697 -1.87 0.52 26.61
CA ILE A 697 -0.69 1.38 26.60
C ILE A 697 -1.09 2.70 25.95
N GLY A 698 -1.03 3.77 26.73
CA GLY A 698 -1.23 5.14 26.26
C GLY A 698 0.06 5.78 25.75
N ASN A 699 -0.07 6.98 25.18
CA ASN A 699 1.06 7.84 24.84
C ASN A 699 1.28 8.95 25.87
N GLU A 700 2.29 9.77 25.63
CA GLU A 700 2.61 10.93 26.45
C GLU A 700 1.44 11.92 26.51
N ASN A 701 0.69 12.14 25.41
CA ASN A 701 -0.51 12.98 25.44
C ASN A 701 -1.57 12.47 26.42
N PHE A 702 -1.75 11.14 26.50
CA PHE A 702 -2.68 10.52 27.45
C PHE A 702 -2.31 10.84 28.90
N VAL A 703 -1.01 10.82 29.23
CA VAL A 703 -0.52 11.16 30.58
C VAL A 703 -0.57 12.67 30.83
N GLU A 704 -0.23 13.50 29.84
CA GLU A 704 -0.36 14.96 29.94
C GLU A 704 -1.81 15.39 30.21
N LEU A 705 -2.79 14.73 29.60
CA LEU A 705 -4.21 14.94 29.86
C LEU A 705 -4.58 14.61 31.32
N LEU A 706 -4.05 13.51 31.86
CA LEU A 706 -4.29 13.11 33.25
C LEU A 706 -3.59 14.03 34.25
N GLU A 707 -2.34 14.42 34.00
CA GLU A 707 -1.63 15.42 34.81
C GLU A 707 -2.34 16.77 34.78
N TRP A 708 -2.83 17.20 33.62
CA TRP A 708 -3.63 18.42 33.50
C TRP A 708 -4.87 18.34 34.38
N SER A 709 -5.57 17.20 34.37
CA SER A 709 -6.74 16.97 35.21
C SER A 709 -6.40 17.15 36.69
N TYR A 710 -5.33 16.48 37.15
CA TYR A 710 -4.82 16.59 38.52
C TYR A 710 -4.47 18.04 38.91
N ASN A 711 -3.74 18.75 38.05
CA ASN A 711 -3.30 20.12 38.29
C ASN A 711 -4.45 21.14 38.33
N ASN A 712 -5.61 20.80 37.76
CA ASN A 712 -6.82 21.62 37.79
C ASN A 712 -7.81 21.20 38.89
N GLY A 713 -7.37 20.37 39.84
CA GLY A 713 -8.14 20.00 41.03
C GLY A 713 -9.13 18.85 40.84
N TYR A 714 -9.09 18.17 39.69
CA TYR A 714 -9.81 16.90 39.50
C TYR A 714 -9.03 15.73 40.09
N ILE A 715 -9.70 14.57 40.15
CA ILE A 715 -9.15 13.34 40.71
C ILE A 715 -9.00 12.30 39.59
N PRO A 716 -7.98 12.39 38.72
CA PRO A 716 -7.67 11.32 37.76
C PRO A 716 -7.23 10.06 38.51
N ALA A 717 -7.70 8.91 38.07
CA ALA A 717 -7.51 7.66 38.80
C ALA A 717 -7.49 6.44 37.87
N PHE A 718 -6.65 5.47 38.21
CA PHE A 718 -6.77 4.11 37.70
C PHE A 718 -7.76 3.34 38.60
N TYR A 719 -8.73 2.67 38.00
CA TYR A 719 -9.73 1.89 38.72
C TYR A 719 -9.74 0.44 38.26
N VAL A 720 -10.10 -0.46 39.18
CA VAL A 720 -10.44 -1.84 38.87
C VAL A 720 -11.75 -2.21 39.54
N THR A 721 -12.58 -2.94 38.80
CA THR A 721 -13.90 -3.40 39.26
C THR A 721 -13.91 -4.93 39.25
N ARG A 722 -14.26 -5.53 40.39
CA ARG A 722 -14.34 -7.00 40.50
C ARG A 722 -15.69 -7.54 40.07
N CYS A 723 -16.77 -6.95 40.57
CA CYS A 723 -18.14 -7.37 40.25
C CYS A 723 -18.88 -6.21 39.60
N ASP A 724 -19.38 -6.41 38.39
CA ASP A 724 -20.37 -5.56 37.73
C ASP A 724 -20.93 -6.31 36.50
N GLY A 725 -22.08 -5.92 35.96
CA GLY A 725 -22.65 -6.53 34.75
C GLY A 725 -23.19 -7.97 34.92
N PRO A 726 -23.62 -8.62 33.81
CA PRO A 726 -24.41 -9.86 33.85
C PRO A 726 -23.63 -11.14 34.19
N THR A 727 -22.30 -11.09 34.33
CA THR A 727 -21.44 -12.27 34.55
C THR A 727 -20.92 -12.41 35.98
N ASP A 728 -21.44 -11.63 36.93
CA ASP A 728 -21.07 -11.54 38.36
C ASP A 728 -19.62 -11.12 38.67
N ILE A 729 -18.62 -11.56 37.91
CA ILE A 729 -17.20 -11.18 38.04
C ILE A 729 -16.67 -10.66 36.69
N GLN A 730 -16.00 -9.50 36.69
CA GLN A 730 -15.45 -8.84 35.50
C GLN A 730 -13.94 -8.70 35.52
N ASN A 731 -13.36 -8.27 36.65
CA ASN A 731 -11.95 -7.93 36.79
C ASN A 731 -11.47 -6.92 35.72
N SER A 732 -11.98 -5.69 35.79
CA SER A 732 -11.75 -4.63 34.80
C SER A 732 -10.41 -3.90 34.96
N LEU A 733 -10.02 -3.15 33.93
CA LEU A 733 -9.04 -2.07 33.94
C LEU A 733 -9.70 -0.78 33.47
N GLU A 734 -9.62 0.29 34.25
CA GLU A 734 -10.31 1.54 33.96
C GLU A 734 -9.41 2.74 34.22
N VAL A 735 -9.47 3.75 33.36
CA VAL A 735 -8.80 5.02 33.62
C VAL A 735 -9.80 6.16 33.55
N LYS A 736 -9.95 6.84 34.68
CA LYS A 736 -10.77 8.04 34.82
C LYS A 736 -9.91 9.27 34.62
N PHE A 737 -10.37 10.14 33.73
CA PHE A 737 -9.92 11.53 33.66
C PHE A 737 -10.26 12.27 34.96
N ALA A 738 -11.47 12.05 35.49
CA ALA A 738 -11.90 12.63 36.75
C ALA A 738 -12.83 11.64 37.48
N ASN A 739 -12.55 11.41 38.76
CA ASN A 739 -13.40 10.69 39.68
C ASN A 739 -14.17 11.69 40.55
N GLY A 740 -15.49 11.58 40.60
CA GLY A 740 -16.33 12.55 41.30
C GLY A 740 -16.91 13.63 40.40
N ASP A 741 -17.29 14.75 41.02
CA ASP A 741 -17.81 15.94 40.32
C ASP A 741 -16.81 16.46 39.28
N VAL A 742 -17.26 16.62 38.04
CA VAL A 742 -16.43 17.08 36.93
C VAL A 742 -17.10 18.23 36.17
N ASN A 743 -16.38 19.34 36.03
CA ASN A 743 -16.80 20.49 35.21
C ASN A 743 -15.97 20.54 33.93
N ILE A 744 -16.53 20.07 32.82
CA ILE A 744 -15.85 20.17 31.53
C ILE A 744 -15.98 21.58 30.98
N TYR A 745 -14.84 22.25 30.83
CA TYR A 745 -14.69 23.48 30.06
C TYR A 745 -14.10 23.13 28.69
N ALA A 746 -14.93 23.13 27.65
CA ALA A 746 -14.60 22.57 26.35
C ALA A 746 -13.35 23.21 25.73
N ASP A 747 -13.21 24.54 25.85
CA ASP A 747 -12.07 25.31 25.35
C ASP A 747 -10.74 24.93 26.01
N GLN A 748 -10.77 24.46 27.25
CA GLN A 748 -9.57 24.06 28.00
C GLN A 748 -9.19 22.59 27.77
N VAL A 749 -10.19 21.70 27.67
CA VAL A 749 -9.96 20.24 27.61
C VAL A 749 -9.75 19.78 26.17
N ASN A 750 -10.45 20.36 25.19
CA ASN A 750 -10.40 19.91 23.79
C ASN A 750 -8.97 19.81 23.24
N PRO A 751 -8.07 20.79 23.41
CA PRO A 751 -6.71 20.71 22.86
C PRO A 751 -5.90 19.49 23.34
N LEU A 752 -6.30 18.85 24.45
CA LEU A 752 -5.60 17.72 25.07
C LEU A 752 -6.21 16.35 24.70
N LEU A 753 -7.41 16.32 24.12
CA LEU A 753 -8.16 15.10 23.81
C LEU A 753 -7.76 14.48 22.46
N ASP A 754 -6.48 14.21 22.31
CA ASP A 754 -5.87 13.53 21.17
C ASP A 754 -4.81 12.54 21.66
N TYR A 755 -5.19 11.26 21.71
CA TYR A 755 -4.37 10.21 22.29
C TYR A 755 -4.64 8.87 21.60
N TRP A 756 -3.77 7.90 21.83
CA TRP A 756 -4.02 6.52 21.40
C TRP A 756 -3.99 5.58 22.60
N LEU A 757 -4.78 4.52 22.48
CA LEU A 757 -4.85 3.41 23.41
C LEU A 757 -4.45 2.16 22.63
N VAL A 758 -3.29 1.59 22.94
CA VAL A 758 -2.84 0.36 22.31
C VAL A 758 -3.10 -0.80 23.24
N MET A 759 -4.07 -1.66 22.89
CA MET A 759 -4.20 -2.95 23.55
C MET A 759 -3.00 -3.83 23.17
N TYR A 760 -2.36 -4.45 24.14
CA TYR A 760 -1.26 -5.39 23.95
C TYR A 760 -1.56 -6.71 24.65
N MET A 761 -1.53 -7.81 23.91
CA MET A 761 -1.61 -9.17 24.46
C MET A 761 -0.21 -9.68 24.76
N PHE A 762 0.01 -10.32 25.90
CA PHE A 762 1.32 -10.83 26.30
C PHE A 762 1.22 -12.17 27.00
N ASP A 763 2.33 -12.92 26.97
CA ASP A 763 2.49 -14.12 27.77
C ASP A 763 3.21 -13.69 29.06
N PRO A 764 2.57 -13.80 30.23
CA PRO A 764 3.18 -13.39 31.49
C PRO A 764 4.33 -14.35 31.85
N PRO A 765 5.51 -13.84 32.26
CA PRO A 765 6.62 -14.71 32.67
C PRO A 765 6.30 -15.51 33.94
N SER A 766 5.44 -14.98 34.80
CA SER A 766 4.94 -15.60 36.03
C SER A 766 3.65 -14.90 36.48
N LEU A 767 2.93 -15.52 37.42
CA LEU A 767 1.77 -14.89 38.03
C LEU A 767 2.17 -13.63 38.82
N ASP A 768 3.20 -13.71 39.67
CA ASP A 768 3.81 -12.52 40.25
C ASP A 768 4.70 -11.84 39.20
N GLU A 769 4.69 -10.51 39.11
CA GLU A 769 5.45 -9.73 38.14
C GLU A 769 5.08 -10.00 36.65
N GLY A 770 3.89 -10.56 36.39
CA GLY A 770 3.44 -10.87 35.03
C GLY A 770 3.39 -9.66 34.09
N TRP A 771 3.15 -8.46 34.63
CA TRP A 771 3.21 -7.18 33.92
C TRP A 771 4.51 -6.94 33.15
N LYS A 772 5.62 -7.60 33.53
CA LYS A 772 6.90 -7.51 32.81
C LYS A 772 6.78 -7.97 31.35
N GLY A 773 5.86 -8.90 31.05
CA GLY A 773 5.57 -9.36 29.69
C GLY A 773 5.07 -8.25 28.77
N LEU A 774 4.29 -7.30 29.30
CA LEU A 774 3.87 -6.08 28.59
C LEU A 774 4.98 -5.03 28.61
N PHE A 775 5.59 -4.80 29.77
CA PHE A 775 6.54 -3.69 29.97
C PHE A 775 7.76 -3.75 29.04
N ILE A 776 8.24 -4.96 28.72
CA ILE A 776 9.35 -5.18 27.77
C ILE A 776 9.08 -4.61 26.37
N TYR A 777 7.81 -4.52 25.96
CA TYR A 777 7.39 -4.03 24.64
C TYR A 777 6.70 -2.66 24.68
N ALA A 778 6.25 -2.20 25.85
CA ALA A 778 5.59 -0.91 26.00
C ALA A 778 6.34 0.29 25.40
N PRO A 779 7.69 0.38 25.48
CA PRO A 779 8.44 1.45 24.83
C PRO A 779 8.17 1.61 23.33
N MET A 780 7.74 0.57 22.61
CA MET A 780 7.42 0.67 21.17
C MET A 780 6.31 1.69 20.87
N PHE A 781 5.45 1.98 21.85
CA PHE A 781 4.26 2.81 21.70
C PHE A 781 4.41 4.20 22.32
N TRP A 782 5.56 4.50 22.93
CA TRP A 782 5.86 5.81 23.50
C TRP A 782 6.57 6.68 22.46
N LYS A 783 6.12 7.93 22.30
CA LYS A 783 6.66 8.90 21.34
C LYS A 783 8.16 9.09 21.51
N LYS A 784 8.65 9.09 22.76
CA LYS A 784 10.09 9.21 23.06
C LYS A 784 10.96 8.15 22.38
N TYR A 785 10.40 6.97 22.12
CA TYR A 785 11.12 5.83 21.53
C TYR A 785 10.61 5.49 20.12
N ALA A 786 9.93 6.44 19.47
CA ALA A 786 9.56 6.36 18.08
C ALA A 786 10.77 5.97 17.22
N PRO A 787 10.60 5.08 16.22
CA PRO A 787 11.68 4.74 15.31
C PRO A 787 12.07 5.94 14.45
N GLU A 788 13.31 5.94 13.98
CA GLU A 788 13.87 6.99 13.11
C GLU A 788 14.11 6.45 11.70
N ILE A 789 13.97 7.34 10.72
CA ILE A 789 14.30 7.06 9.32
C ILE A 789 15.66 7.66 9.02
N ILE A 790 16.64 6.80 8.79
CA ILE A 790 18.06 7.19 8.65
C ILE A 790 18.60 6.83 7.25
N SER A 791 19.70 7.49 6.89
CA SER A 791 20.45 7.09 5.68
C SER A 791 20.99 5.66 5.83
N PRO A 792 20.99 4.86 4.74
CA PRO A 792 21.55 3.52 4.78
C PRO A 792 23.05 3.44 5.04
#